data_AF-A0A8H6N3I0-F1
#
_entry.id   AF-A0A8H6N3I0-F1
#
_cell.length_a   1.000
_cell.length_b   1.000
_cell.length_c   1.000
_cell.angle_alpha   90.00
_cell.angle_beta   90.00
_cell.angle_gamma   90.00
#
_symmetry.space_group_name_H-M   'P 1'
#
loop_
_entity.id
_entity.type
_entity.pdbx_description
1 polymer ?
#
loop_
_entity_poly.entity_id
_entity_poly.type
_entity_poly.pdbx_seq_one_letter_code
_entity_poly.pdbx_strand_id
1 'polypeptide(L)'
;MEVTATGFAFAQIGLSAGKVILEAIQLWEQVKQLPKELRTRLDRLALLRNVLAQIEDDFARHPALRARPAAQECLFHAREAEALLRAHVDKLSDKVGSPKGSSFKRHARSFKIITLKKEEMDSFQGELVWVMDLMQLAVSMFTIAKTDLSAELVVAQTAAKVRDYSIACQDDVIQKTAQAVVSMMKSEQTASITTKPVDGDTTTQVLGENQSSKCTTPSCFEATLFGRYSFRRSSSDEGWTASFQVPWSQRVRELRYTGWQYCFRSYSIRPRGSPIFKAAESGDVALMMKLFKTGQASPFDKNESGHSLLYLAAKRERLEVCEILIRKGVPADDEAERHGYNPIDAIVVSRSNFKGAPSPNHTALVSLFQSAAHAADTLTTLRLFSFVKEFSHSDDFLRVYQSRFLTGYDRMPLRDRAEAVRLGSFVVRDEMTCRRLLHPTDRTITPARVRGSVEEGFSLVHSCVVALGKKLADDAQYDPQTFRPRPGSASWSELVVETVRAAELEDLCGVETVVPWDWFHVPVWTGTPLVSLLGGALCRLSPEVPVPKWDRIFQAVLRRWLTDLQDAGVDLLEYGRREALVQRSLRPAVKGAFDSEAIARSRCVLRHELQEASKESWMKHVDVSFERGDRHWAPIRIVALDYGACPEDWRIRWVVESEAFAGQFWEAVEAPTAVMPGSWWCEQELPAFVIAAPLLCFESSLPSAGQFNPFESSDISRALERPGKQGEWYVGDPDRLSAQLDGFLDDVPEKIDDNGLPIPGARVIIAPHAGYTYSGPTAAWAYKALDLSKAKRVFLLGPSHTYYLHGVAVTTHARYGTPWGELRVDDKVASEIRAIDGVQNIPVRNDDKEHSLEMHLPYLYKRLEQTFSSEEDFPTVIPILIGDNNKSEEKEIGKWLAPYLKDPENAFIVSSDFCHWGGHFDYTVYAPDGTLSSLRKLRERGAPDGPPIHETIKMLDDLAIEAIKTGKHENFYDNLKQTRNTVCGRHPIGVTMAALEELGPDHPVFRFVQYQRSSMVTDPGDSSVSYVSAYAVV
;
A
#
# COMPACT_ATOMS: atom_id res chain seq x y z
N MET A 1 13.34 -8.25 5.55
CA MET A 1 14.11 -9.48 5.83
C MET A 1 15.04 -9.33 7.04
N GLU A 2 15.64 -8.16 7.32
CA GLU A 2 16.50 -7.99 8.52
C GLU A 2 15.77 -8.13 9.87
N VAL A 3 14.48 -7.75 9.96
CA VAL A 3 13.69 -7.75 11.21
C VAL A 3 13.25 -9.16 11.66
N THR A 4 13.13 -10.13 10.74
CA THR A 4 12.83 -11.54 11.06
C THR A 4 14.10 -12.31 11.45
N ALA A 5 15.24 -12.01 10.81
CA ALA A 5 16.54 -12.57 11.16
C ALA A 5 17.01 -12.15 12.57
N THR A 6 16.71 -10.91 12.99
CA THR A 6 17.00 -10.46 14.36
C THR A 6 16.12 -11.16 15.40
N GLY A 7 14.85 -11.44 15.11
CA GLY A 7 13.93 -12.13 16.03
C GLY A 7 14.37 -13.55 16.44
N PHE A 8 14.85 -14.33 15.48
CA PHE A 8 15.37 -15.69 15.75
C PHE A 8 16.69 -15.65 16.52
N ALA A 9 17.53 -14.63 16.26
CA ALA A 9 18.77 -14.42 17.00
C ALA A 9 18.52 -14.16 18.50
N PHE A 10 17.48 -13.38 18.87
CA PHE A 10 17.16 -13.12 20.28
C PHE A 10 16.71 -14.37 21.04
N ALA A 11 15.85 -15.20 20.43
CA ALA A 11 15.36 -16.43 21.06
C ALA A 11 16.48 -17.47 21.25
N GLN A 12 17.35 -17.60 20.25
CA GLN A 12 18.48 -18.52 20.33
C GLN A 12 19.49 -18.11 21.42
N ILE A 13 19.74 -16.80 21.60
CA ILE A 13 20.65 -16.29 22.64
C ILE A 13 20.04 -16.43 24.04
N GLY A 14 18.73 -16.18 24.22
CA GLY A 14 18.07 -16.33 25.52
C GLY A 14 18.18 -17.76 26.07
N LEU A 15 17.80 -18.74 25.23
CA LEU A 15 17.93 -20.17 25.53
C LEU A 15 19.39 -20.61 25.74
N SER A 16 20.29 -20.13 24.88
CA SER A 16 21.70 -20.50 24.93
C SER A 16 22.41 -19.92 26.15
N ALA A 17 22.29 -18.62 26.39
CA ALA A 17 22.87 -17.96 27.56
C ALA A 17 22.33 -18.55 28.87
N GLY A 18 21.02 -18.86 28.93
CA GLY A 18 20.42 -19.51 30.10
C GLY A 18 21.00 -20.88 30.42
N LYS A 19 21.32 -21.68 29.39
CA LYS A 19 21.98 -22.99 29.54
C LYS A 19 23.42 -22.85 30.00
N VAL A 20 24.18 -21.92 29.40
CA VAL A 20 25.59 -21.69 29.77
C VAL A 20 25.69 -21.13 31.20
N ILE A 21 24.75 -20.30 31.65
CA ILE A 21 24.66 -19.85 33.06
C ILE A 21 24.50 -21.03 34.02
N LEU A 22 23.63 -21.99 33.68
CA LEU A 22 23.44 -23.19 34.51
C LEU A 22 24.70 -24.06 34.56
N GLU A 23 25.36 -24.26 33.42
CA GLU A 23 26.62 -25.00 33.34
C GLU A 23 27.72 -24.32 34.16
N ALA A 24 27.84 -22.99 34.08
CA ALA A 24 28.78 -22.21 34.89
C ALA A 24 28.52 -22.40 36.39
N ILE A 25 27.26 -22.28 36.83
CA ILE A 25 26.89 -22.47 38.25
C ILE A 25 27.23 -23.89 38.71
N GLN A 26 26.86 -24.91 37.94
CA GLN A 26 27.12 -26.32 38.28
C GLN A 26 28.62 -26.66 38.36
N LEU A 27 29.46 -26.03 37.52
CA LEU A 27 30.91 -26.21 37.59
C LEU A 27 31.50 -25.52 38.83
N TRP A 28 31.01 -24.32 39.17
CA TRP A 28 31.47 -23.60 40.36
C TRP A 28 31.06 -24.29 41.68
N GLU A 29 29.91 -24.97 41.71
CA GLU A 29 29.48 -25.77 42.87
C GLU A 29 30.41 -26.96 43.19
N GLN A 30 31.24 -27.39 42.23
CA GLN A 30 32.20 -28.48 42.41
C GLN A 30 33.53 -28.02 43.07
N VAL A 31 33.76 -26.72 43.20
CA VAL A 31 34.98 -26.15 43.78
C VAL A 31 34.87 -26.11 45.31
N LYS A 32 35.89 -26.64 46.03
CA LYS A 32 35.88 -26.63 47.50
C LYS A 32 36.24 -25.25 48.04
N GLN A 33 35.45 -24.76 48.99
CA GLN A 33 35.59 -23.43 49.63
C GLN A 33 35.44 -22.25 48.66
N LEU A 34 34.26 -22.14 48.05
CA LEU A 34 33.89 -20.96 47.26
C LEU A 34 33.85 -19.70 48.16
N PRO A 35 34.57 -18.61 47.82
CA PRO A 35 34.47 -17.35 48.54
C PRO A 35 33.04 -16.83 48.55
N LYS A 36 32.66 -16.18 49.67
CA LYS A 36 31.32 -15.61 49.85
C LYS A 36 30.95 -14.63 48.73
N GLU A 37 31.91 -13.82 48.29
CA GLU A 37 31.74 -12.82 47.23
C GLU A 37 31.45 -13.45 45.86
N LEU A 38 32.11 -14.57 45.55
CA LEU A 38 31.89 -15.31 44.30
C LEU A 38 30.52 -16.01 44.32
N ARG A 39 30.13 -16.55 45.47
CA ARG A 39 28.78 -17.11 45.67
C ARG A 39 27.69 -16.08 45.41
N THR A 40 27.83 -14.87 45.96
CA THR A 40 26.89 -13.77 45.73
C THR A 40 26.81 -13.36 44.25
N ARG A 41 27.92 -13.45 43.50
CA ARG A 41 27.92 -13.17 42.05
C ARG A 41 27.19 -14.26 41.25
N LEU A 42 27.41 -15.53 41.59
CA LEU A 42 26.67 -16.64 40.97
C LEU A 42 25.16 -16.55 41.26
N ASP A 43 24.78 -16.18 42.48
CA ASP A 43 23.38 -15.94 42.84
C ASP A 43 22.77 -14.82 41.98
N ARG A 44 23.51 -13.74 41.71
CA ARG A 44 23.07 -12.65 40.82
C ARG A 44 22.98 -13.09 39.36
N LEU A 45 23.94 -13.89 38.87
CA LEU A 45 23.91 -14.45 37.52
C LEU A 45 22.69 -15.37 37.33
N ALA A 46 22.32 -16.13 38.36
CA ALA A 46 21.11 -16.96 38.36
C ALA A 46 19.82 -16.14 38.26
N LEU A 47 19.76 -14.94 38.86
CA LEU A 47 18.61 -14.04 38.75
C LEU A 47 18.46 -13.47 37.33
N LEU A 48 19.57 -13.13 36.67
CA LEU A 48 19.58 -12.59 35.30
C LEU A 48 19.00 -13.58 34.28
N ARG A 49 19.11 -14.89 34.52
CA ARG A 49 18.48 -15.93 33.69
C ARG A 49 16.97 -15.69 33.51
N ASN A 50 16.26 -15.37 34.60
CA ASN A 50 14.81 -15.18 34.54
C ASN A 50 14.45 -13.89 33.78
N VAL A 51 15.29 -12.87 33.87
CA VAL A 51 15.13 -11.61 33.13
C VAL A 51 15.33 -11.84 31.63
N LEU A 52 16.35 -12.61 31.24
CA LEU A 52 16.62 -12.96 29.84
C LEU A 52 15.46 -13.77 29.21
N ALA A 53 14.88 -14.72 29.96
CA ALA A 53 13.71 -15.46 29.51
C ALA A 53 12.49 -14.55 29.29
N GLN A 54 12.30 -13.54 30.13
CA GLN A 54 11.22 -12.55 29.96
C GLN A 54 11.46 -11.64 28.75
N ILE A 55 12.71 -11.24 28.52
CA ILE A 55 13.13 -10.45 27.36
C ILE A 55 12.85 -11.23 26.06
N GLU A 56 13.21 -12.51 26.03
CA GLU A 56 12.95 -13.42 24.91
C GLU A 56 11.45 -13.52 24.59
N ASP A 57 10.61 -13.75 25.60
CA ASP A 57 9.16 -13.85 25.43
C ASP A 57 8.54 -12.53 24.94
N ASP A 58 9.02 -11.39 25.43
CA ASP A 58 8.58 -10.07 24.95
C ASP A 58 8.99 -9.81 23.49
N PHE A 59 10.22 -10.21 23.08
CA PHE A 59 10.64 -10.16 21.68
C PHE A 59 9.83 -11.10 20.80
N ALA A 60 9.37 -12.26 21.31
CA ALA A 60 8.50 -13.19 20.60
C ALA A 60 7.10 -12.60 20.38
N ARG A 61 6.51 -12.02 21.43
CA ARG A 61 5.16 -11.45 21.43
C ARG A 61 5.05 -10.14 20.64
N HIS A 62 6.13 -9.37 20.52
CA HIS A 62 6.09 -8.05 19.88
C HIS A 62 7.12 -7.91 18.74
N PRO A 63 6.78 -8.31 17.50
CA PRO A 63 7.69 -8.23 16.34
C PRO A 63 8.20 -6.81 16.05
N ALA A 64 7.40 -5.78 16.34
CA ALA A 64 7.77 -4.38 16.16
C ALA A 64 8.92 -3.92 17.09
N LEU A 65 9.15 -4.62 18.21
CA LEU A 65 10.27 -4.35 19.11
C LEU A 65 11.63 -4.58 18.42
N ARG A 66 11.68 -5.52 17.48
CA ARG A 66 12.91 -6.00 16.81
C ARG A 66 13.49 -5.02 15.79
N ALA A 67 12.66 -4.08 15.31
CA ALA A 67 13.06 -3.06 14.35
C ALA A 67 13.69 -1.83 15.03
N ARG A 68 13.73 -1.78 16.37
CA ARG A 68 14.24 -0.63 17.11
C ARG A 68 15.77 -0.67 17.20
N PRO A 69 16.48 0.46 17.01
CA PRO A 69 17.95 0.50 17.16
C PRO A 69 18.42 0.01 18.54
N ALA A 70 17.72 0.42 19.62
CA ALA A 70 18.04 -0.05 20.98
C ALA A 70 17.86 -1.57 21.16
N ALA A 71 16.98 -2.22 20.40
CA ALA A 71 16.88 -3.67 20.41
C ALA A 71 18.11 -4.31 19.76
N GLN A 72 18.62 -3.77 18.65
CA GLN A 72 19.82 -4.28 18.00
C GLN A 72 21.06 -4.21 18.92
N GLU A 73 21.20 -3.12 19.67
CA GLU A 73 22.25 -2.98 20.70
C GLU A 73 22.06 -3.98 21.86
N CYS A 74 20.82 -4.26 22.27
CA CYS A 74 20.52 -5.33 23.24
C CYS A 74 21.01 -6.69 22.72
N LEU A 75 20.84 -7.00 21.43
CA LEU A 75 21.31 -8.24 20.82
C LEU A 75 22.82 -8.35 20.87
N PHE A 76 23.50 -7.25 20.52
CA PHE A 76 24.95 -7.17 20.45
C PHE A 76 25.57 -7.49 21.81
N HIS A 77 25.14 -6.80 22.87
CA HIS A 77 25.66 -7.03 24.22
C HIS A 77 25.31 -8.43 24.77
N ALA A 78 24.14 -8.98 24.43
CA ALA A 78 23.76 -10.32 24.84
C ALA A 78 24.64 -11.41 24.19
N ARG A 79 25.01 -11.26 22.91
CA ARG A 79 25.94 -12.17 22.22
C ARG A 79 27.34 -12.12 22.82
N GLU A 80 27.81 -10.93 23.12
CA GLU A 80 29.15 -10.73 23.70
C GLU A 80 29.23 -11.35 25.10
N ALA A 81 28.19 -11.15 25.93
CA ALA A 81 28.09 -11.78 27.24
C ALA A 81 28.05 -13.32 27.17
N GLU A 82 27.29 -13.88 26.22
CA GLU A 82 27.21 -15.34 26.01
C GLU A 82 28.55 -15.94 25.60
N ALA A 83 29.25 -15.31 24.65
CA ALA A 83 30.54 -15.78 24.16
C ALA A 83 31.59 -15.80 25.28
N LEU A 84 31.63 -14.74 26.09
CA LEU A 84 32.52 -14.64 27.25
C LEU A 84 32.18 -15.69 28.31
N LEU A 85 30.90 -15.93 28.57
CA LEU A 85 30.46 -16.93 29.55
C LEU A 85 30.77 -18.36 29.09
N ARG A 86 30.66 -18.67 27.79
CA ARG A 86 31.09 -19.97 27.24
C ARG A 86 32.60 -20.15 27.39
N ALA A 87 33.39 -19.14 27.03
CA ALA A 87 34.84 -19.18 27.23
C ALA A 87 35.21 -19.37 28.70
N HIS A 88 34.45 -18.78 29.62
CA HIS A 88 34.61 -18.97 31.07
C HIS A 88 34.32 -20.42 31.50
N VAL A 89 33.21 -21.00 31.01
CA VAL A 89 32.83 -22.40 31.26
C VAL A 89 33.89 -23.37 30.73
N ASP A 90 34.41 -23.16 29.52
CA ASP A 90 35.43 -24.01 28.91
C ASP A 90 36.74 -23.98 29.73
N LYS A 91 37.23 -22.78 30.06
CA LYS A 91 38.43 -22.61 30.91
C LYS A 91 38.27 -23.26 32.28
N LEU A 92 37.09 -23.18 32.88
CA LEU A 92 36.81 -23.80 34.17
C LEU A 92 36.70 -25.33 34.05
N SER A 93 36.04 -25.83 33.00
CA SER A 93 35.89 -27.26 32.70
C SER A 93 37.23 -27.95 32.47
N ASP A 94 38.16 -27.34 31.73
CA ASP A 94 39.52 -27.86 31.51
C ASP A 94 40.30 -28.06 32.82
N LYS A 95 40.08 -27.15 33.77
CA LYS A 95 40.69 -27.18 35.11
C LYS A 95 40.02 -28.22 36.02
N VAL A 96 38.72 -28.46 35.85
CA VAL A 96 37.94 -29.49 36.56
C VAL A 96 38.19 -30.90 35.99
N GLY A 97 38.48 -30.99 34.69
CA GLY A 97 38.60 -32.21 33.89
C GLY A 97 39.96 -32.90 33.94
N SER A 98 41.07 -32.18 34.14
CA SER A 98 42.43 -32.74 34.02
C SER A 98 42.79 -33.81 35.08
N PRO A 99 43.00 -35.10 34.72
CA PRO A 99 43.69 -36.06 35.57
C PRO A 99 45.20 -36.00 35.25
N LYS A 100 46.00 -35.38 36.13
CA LYS A 100 47.45 -35.57 36.06
C LYS A 100 47.83 -36.88 36.76
N GLY A 101 48.44 -37.80 36.02
CA GLY A 101 49.28 -38.84 36.58
C GLY A 101 48.88 -40.28 36.25
N SER A 102 49.81 -40.98 35.62
CA SER A 102 49.81 -42.42 35.33
C SER A 102 49.62 -43.31 36.57
N SER A 103 48.90 -44.43 36.38
CA SER A 103 48.88 -45.63 37.22
C SER A 103 48.29 -45.49 38.64
N PHE A 104 47.01 -45.84 38.83
CA PHE A 104 46.56 -46.94 39.72
C PHE A 104 45.03 -47.09 39.70
N LYS A 105 44.56 -48.32 39.91
CA LYS A 105 43.16 -48.78 39.81
C LYS A 105 42.18 -48.12 40.82
N ARG A 106 40.91 -48.06 40.38
CA ARG A 106 39.64 -48.22 41.12
C ARG A 106 39.74 -48.16 42.65
N HIS A 107 39.23 -47.09 43.24
CA HIS A 107 38.19 -47.03 44.30
C HIS A 107 38.22 -45.63 44.94
N ALA A 108 37.40 -44.69 44.44
CA ALA A 108 36.92 -43.51 45.17
C ALA A 108 35.97 -42.69 44.27
N ARG A 109 34.67 -43.01 44.27
CA ARG A 109 33.61 -42.09 43.85
C ARG A 109 33.14 -41.25 45.05
N SER A 110 34.08 -40.66 45.78
CA SER A 110 33.79 -39.75 46.89
C SER A 110 34.53 -38.44 46.63
N PHE A 111 33.77 -37.42 46.21
CA PHE A 111 34.10 -36.00 46.19
C PHE A 111 35.45 -35.64 45.54
N LYS A 112 35.40 -35.39 44.22
CA LYS A 112 36.48 -34.75 43.46
C LYS A 112 36.56 -33.28 43.88
N ILE A 113 37.21 -33.05 45.01
CA ILE A 113 37.45 -31.73 45.59
C ILE A 113 38.57 -31.04 44.79
N ILE A 114 38.27 -29.94 44.13
CA ILE A 114 39.24 -29.15 43.37
C ILE A 114 39.60 -27.89 44.18
N THR A 115 40.90 -27.63 44.29
CA THR A 115 41.47 -26.43 44.94
C THR A 115 42.14 -25.58 43.85
N LEU A 116 41.57 -24.42 43.54
CA LEU A 116 42.12 -23.43 42.59
C LEU A 116 43.11 -22.49 43.31
N LYS A 117 44.11 -21.95 42.59
CA LYS A 117 45.00 -20.93 43.15
C LYS A 117 44.28 -19.57 43.27
N LYS A 118 44.68 -18.74 44.24
CA LYS A 118 44.08 -17.42 44.49
C LYS A 118 44.10 -16.50 43.25
N GLU A 119 45.22 -16.45 42.54
CA GLU A 119 45.37 -15.64 41.31
C GLU A 119 44.43 -16.11 40.18
N GLU A 120 44.21 -17.42 40.05
CA GLU A 120 43.29 -17.98 39.06
C GLU A 120 41.83 -17.65 39.43
N MET A 121 41.49 -17.71 40.73
CA MET A 121 40.17 -17.30 41.22
C MET A 121 39.89 -15.82 40.98
N ASP A 122 40.87 -14.94 41.20
CA ASP A 122 40.71 -13.50 40.97
C ASP A 122 40.51 -13.20 39.47
N SER A 123 41.21 -13.92 38.59
CA SER A 123 41.02 -13.83 37.14
C SER A 123 39.61 -14.24 36.71
N PHE A 124 39.14 -15.40 37.18
CA PHE A 124 37.79 -15.89 36.88
C PHE A 124 36.69 -14.98 37.44
N GLN A 125 36.93 -14.37 38.60
CA GLN A 125 36.02 -13.39 39.20
C GLN A 125 35.91 -12.13 38.34
N GLY A 126 37.01 -11.65 37.76
CA GLY A 126 37.01 -10.51 36.84
C GLY A 126 36.20 -10.77 35.57
N GLU A 127 36.34 -11.96 34.99
CA GLU A 127 35.55 -12.37 33.82
C GLU A 127 34.04 -12.39 34.12
N LEU A 128 33.62 -12.93 35.27
CA LEU A 128 32.21 -12.95 35.67
C LEU A 128 31.63 -11.55 35.89
N VAL A 129 32.43 -10.61 36.43
CA VAL A 129 32.00 -9.21 36.56
C VAL A 129 31.73 -8.60 35.18
N TRP A 130 32.63 -8.85 34.22
CA TRP A 130 32.47 -8.33 32.87
C TRP A 130 31.24 -8.92 32.15
N VAL A 131 30.98 -10.22 32.31
CA VAL A 131 29.74 -10.84 31.79
C VAL A 131 28.50 -10.20 32.40
N MET A 132 28.50 -9.94 33.72
CA MET A 132 27.35 -9.32 34.40
C MET A 132 27.09 -7.89 33.93
N ASP A 133 28.14 -7.10 33.69
CA ASP A 133 28.02 -5.71 33.21
C ASP A 133 27.41 -5.67 31.80
N LEU A 134 27.87 -6.55 30.90
CA LEU A 134 27.30 -6.68 29.55
C LEU A 134 25.84 -7.16 29.57
N MET A 135 25.50 -8.11 30.45
CA MET A 135 24.11 -8.54 30.63
C MET A 135 23.22 -7.40 31.15
N GLN A 136 23.72 -6.58 32.09
CA GLN A 136 22.97 -5.44 32.62
C GLN A 136 22.78 -4.34 31.56
N LEU A 137 23.77 -4.13 30.69
CA LEU A 137 23.68 -3.21 29.57
C LEU A 137 22.63 -3.68 28.55
N ALA A 138 22.61 -4.98 28.23
CA ALA A 138 21.57 -5.58 27.38
C ALA A 138 20.16 -5.36 27.95
N VAL A 139 19.95 -5.59 29.25
CA VAL A 139 18.67 -5.34 29.93
C VAL A 139 18.25 -3.87 29.86
N SER A 140 19.22 -2.96 29.98
CA SER A 140 18.97 -1.51 29.90
C SER A 140 18.53 -1.10 28.48
N MET A 141 19.22 -1.61 27.46
CA MET A 141 18.88 -1.36 26.05
C MET A 141 17.51 -1.95 25.68
N PHE A 142 17.17 -3.13 26.20
CA PHE A 142 15.83 -3.70 26.07
C PHE A 142 14.76 -2.81 26.70
N THR A 143 15.02 -2.26 27.88
CA THR A 143 14.06 -1.40 28.58
C THR A 143 13.76 -0.14 27.75
N ILE A 144 14.79 0.48 27.16
CA ILE A 144 14.63 1.63 26.25
C ILE A 144 13.78 1.25 25.03
N ALA A 145 14.12 0.14 24.36
CA ALA A 145 13.36 -0.34 23.21
C ALA A 145 11.88 -0.61 23.54
N LYS A 146 11.61 -1.16 24.72
CA LYS A 146 10.26 -1.47 25.19
C LYS A 146 9.47 -0.21 25.54
N THR A 147 10.12 0.79 26.13
CA THR A 147 9.50 2.09 26.41
C THR A 147 9.10 2.79 25.12
N ASP A 148 9.97 2.80 24.10
CA ASP A 148 9.66 3.38 22.78
C ASP A 148 8.45 2.68 22.12
N LEU A 149 8.35 1.36 22.22
CA LEU A 149 7.24 0.59 21.66
C LEU A 149 5.93 0.75 22.44
N SER A 150 6.00 1.03 23.75
CA SER A 150 4.84 1.04 24.63
C SER A 150 3.76 2.04 24.20
N ALA A 151 4.14 3.20 23.67
CA ALA A 151 3.20 4.19 23.16
C ALA A 151 2.37 3.66 21.98
N GLU A 152 3.02 2.99 21.01
CA GLU A 152 2.36 2.42 19.84
C GLU A 152 1.47 1.22 20.19
N LEU A 153 1.93 0.35 21.10
CA LEU A 153 1.13 -0.80 21.57
C LEU A 153 -0.13 -0.35 22.30
N VAL A 154 -0.05 0.69 23.13
CA VAL A 154 -1.22 1.25 23.82
C VAL A 154 -2.23 1.79 22.81
N VAL A 155 -1.78 2.51 21.78
CA VAL A 155 -2.65 3.04 20.72
C VAL A 155 -3.31 1.91 19.93
N ALA A 156 -2.53 0.91 19.48
CA ALA A 156 -3.04 -0.22 18.69
C ALA A 156 -4.05 -1.07 19.48
N GLN A 157 -3.75 -1.39 20.74
CA GLN A 157 -4.65 -2.18 21.60
C GLN A 157 -5.92 -1.41 21.97
N THR A 158 -5.81 -0.10 22.22
CA THR A 158 -6.98 0.74 22.49
C THR A 158 -7.87 0.84 21.25
N ALA A 159 -7.29 1.03 20.06
CA ALA A 159 -8.02 1.08 18.80
C ALA A 159 -8.73 -0.25 18.46
N ALA A 160 -8.07 -1.38 18.70
CA ALA A 160 -8.66 -2.71 18.52
C ALA A 160 -9.83 -2.93 19.49
N LYS A 161 -9.66 -2.65 20.79
CA LYS A 161 -10.75 -2.78 21.77
C LYS A 161 -11.92 -1.85 21.49
N VAL A 162 -11.67 -0.62 21.04
CA VAL A 162 -12.73 0.32 20.63
C VAL A 162 -13.50 -0.21 19.41
N ARG A 163 -12.80 -0.85 18.46
CA ARG A 163 -13.42 -1.51 17.31
C ARG A 163 -14.29 -2.69 17.72
N ASP A 164 -13.78 -3.57 18.59
CA ASP A 164 -14.53 -4.73 19.10
C ASP A 164 -15.75 -4.29 19.89
N TYR A 165 -15.62 -3.26 20.73
CA TYR A 165 -16.76 -2.67 21.45
C TYR A 165 -17.77 -2.00 20.51
N SER A 166 -17.31 -1.42 19.39
CA SER A 166 -18.18 -0.84 18.36
C SER A 166 -18.99 -1.93 17.65
N ILE A 167 -18.38 -3.07 17.35
CA ILE A 167 -19.04 -4.24 16.74
C ILE A 167 -20.07 -4.82 17.73
N ALA A 168 -19.67 -5.03 18.98
CA ALA A 168 -20.59 -5.53 20.01
C ALA A 168 -21.77 -4.58 20.29
N CYS A 169 -21.54 -3.27 20.25
CA CYS A 169 -22.62 -2.28 20.32
C CYS A 169 -23.53 -2.32 19.09
N GLN A 170 -23.01 -2.62 17.90
CA GLN A 170 -23.82 -2.76 16.68
C GLN A 170 -24.78 -3.94 16.79
N ASP A 171 -24.33 -5.09 17.30
CA ASP A 171 -25.18 -6.28 17.44
C ASP A 171 -26.32 -6.10 18.46
N ASP A 172 -26.03 -5.50 19.62
CA ASP A 172 -27.05 -5.20 20.64
C ASP A 172 -28.05 -4.14 20.17
N VAL A 173 -27.59 -3.16 19.40
CA VAL A 173 -28.46 -2.14 18.79
C VAL A 173 -29.32 -2.74 17.68
N ILE A 174 -28.79 -3.65 16.86
CA ILE A 174 -29.56 -4.34 15.81
C ILE A 174 -30.69 -5.16 16.43
N GLN A 175 -30.41 -5.94 17.47
CA GLN A 175 -31.44 -6.73 18.16
C GLN A 175 -32.54 -5.86 18.79
N LYS A 176 -32.17 -4.79 19.50
CA LYS A 176 -33.14 -3.89 20.14
C LYS A 176 -33.94 -3.07 19.11
N THR A 177 -33.33 -2.73 17.98
CA THR A 177 -34.00 -2.02 16.87
C THR A 177 -34.98 -2.93 16.14
N ALA A 178 -34.61 -4.19 15.88
CA ALA A 178 -35.54 -5.17 15.30
C ALA A 178 -36.76 -5.38 16.21
N GLN A 179 -36.58 -5.45 17.53
CA GLN A 179 -37.69 -5.54 18.49
C GLN A 179 -38.57 -4.29 18.49
N ALA A 180 -37.99 -3.09 18.39
CA ALA A 180 -38.74 -1.84 18.33
C ALA A 180 -39.55 -1.67 17.03
N VAL A 181 -38.98 -2.06 15.88
CA VAL A 181 -39.67 -2.02 14.57
C VAL A 181 -40.84 -3.00 14.55
N VAL A 182 -40.68 -4.20 15.09
CA VAL A 182 -41.76 -5.18 15.25
C VAL A 182 -42.87 -4.64 16.16
N SER A 183 -42.52 -3.88 17.20
CA SER A 183 -43.50 -3.22 18.07
C SER A 183 -44.27 -2.10 17.35
N MET A 184 -43.60 -1.31 16.50
CA MET A 184 -44.25 -0.24 15.72
C MET A 184 -45.19 -0.81 14.65
N MET A 185 -44.78 -1.84 13.93
CA MET A 185 -45.62 -2.51 12.92
C MET A 185 -46.90 -3.10 13.52
N LYS A 186 -46.83 -3.61 14.75
CA LYS A 186 -48.02 -4.08 15.49
C LYS A 186 -48.96 -2.94 15.91
N SER A 187 -48.43 -1.74 16.15
CA SER A 187 -49.23 -0.56 16.50
C SER A 187 -49.89 0.12 15.29
N GLU A 188 -49.30 0.03 14.09
CA GLU A 188 -49.90 0.60 12.87
C GLU A 188 -51.07 -0.24 12.34
N GLN A 189 -51.08 -1.57 12.54
CA GLN A 189 -52.21 -2.42 12.15
C GLN A 189 -53.48 -2.20 12.97
N THR A 190 -53.42 -1.51 14.10
CA THR A 190 -54.58 -1.24 14.96
C THR A 190 -55.25 0.11 14.71
N ALA A 191 -54.68 0.98 13.87
CA ALA A 191 -55.11 2.38 13.73
C ALA A 191 -55.92 2.72 12.46
N SER A 192 -56.30 1.77 11.60
CA SER A 192 -57.18 2.05 10.45
C SER A 192 -58.47 1.22 10.49
N ILE A 193 -59.52 1.76 11.13
CA ILE A 193 -60.95 1.60 10.79
C ILE A 193 -61.70 2.69 11.57
N THR A 194 -62.09 3.77 10.89
CA THR A 194 -63.43 4.42 10.94
C THR A 194 -63.39 5.79 10.26
N THR A 195 -63.81 5.84 9.00
CA THR A 195 -64.23 7.08 8.32
C THR A 195 -65.75 7.23 8.43
N LYS A 196 -66.23 8.42 8.78
CA LYS A 196 -67.57 8.89 8.43
C LYS A 196 -67.48 10.33 7.87
N PRO A 197 -68.12 10.63 6.73
CA PRO A 197 -68.16 11.98 6.17
C PRO A 197 -69.48 12.70 6.51
N VAL A 198 -69.44 14.04 6.61
CA VAL A 198 -70.63 14.90 6.51
C VAL A 198 -70.25 16.18 5.74
N ASP A 199 -71.07 16.47 4.73
CA ASP A 199 -71.04 17.58 3.76
C ASP A 199 -71.38 18.96 4.36
N GLY A 200 -70.98 20.04 3.66
CA GLY A 200 -71.57 21.37 3.83
C GLY A 200 -70.73 22.55 3.30
N ASP A 201 -71.10 23.02 2.10
CA ASP A 201 -70.66 24.21 1.34
C ASP A 201 -70.30 25.49 2.12
N THR A 202 -69.22 26.21 1.73
CA THR A 202 -69.28 27.47 0.93
C THR A 202 -67.89 28.08 0.62
N THR A 203 -67.58 28.20 -0.67
CA THR A 203 -66.90 29.31 -1.40
C THR A 203 -65.55 29.91 -0.97
N THR A 204 -64.55 29.64 -1.84
CA THR A 204 -63.49 30.53 -2.39
C THR A 204 -62.50 31.25 -1.46
N GLN A 205 -61.26 30.77 -1.45
CA GLN A 205 -60.13 31.43 -2.16
C GLN A 205 -58.92 30.48 -2.23
N VAL A 206 -58.41 30.29 -3.43
CA VAL A 206 -57.16 29.59 -3.72
C VAL A 206 -56.00 30.39 -3.14
N LEU A 207 -55.34 29.88 -2.10
CA LEU A 207 -53.96 30.21 -1.72
C LEU A 207 -53.28 28.98 -1.10
N GLY A 208 -52.17 28.59 -1.73
CA GLY A 208 -51.31 27.42 -1.51
C GLY A 208 -51.25 26.79 -0.13
N GLU A 209 -51.58 25.50 -0.09
CA GLU A 209 -51.15 24.58 0.96
C GLU A 209 -49.63 24.37 0.93
N ASN A 210 -49.05 24.47 2.13
CA ASN A 210 -48.01 23.59 2.64
C ASN A 210 -46.69 23.48 1.85
N GLN A 211 -45.80 24.44 2.09
CA GLN A 211 -44.39 24.10 2.26
C GLN A 211 -44.14 23.82 3.74
N SER A 212 -44.39 22.57 4.19
CA SER A 212 -43.61 22.03 5.29
C SER A 212 -42.15 22.04 4.82
N SER A 213 -41.40 23.00 5.31
CA SER A 213 -40.02 23.28 4.98
C SER A 213 -39.18 22.00 5.08
N LYS A 214 -38.93 21.37 3.93
CA LYS A 214 -37.85 20.39 3.78
C LYS A 214 -36.57 21.10 4.23
N CYS A 215 -36.07 20.72 5.39
CA CYS A 215 -34.77 21.11 5.89
C CYS A 215 -33.71 20.46 5.00
N THR A 216 -33.39 21.10 3.88
CA THR A 216 -32.21 20.81 3.09
C THR A 216 -31.07 21.66 3.63
N THR A 217 -30.22 21.08 4.50
CA THR A 217 -28.80 21.47 4.55
C THR A 217 -27.91 20.26 4.84
N PRO A 218 -26.71 20.20 4.23
CA PRO A 218 -25.81 19.07 4.34
C PRO A 218 -24.97 19.19 5.63
N SER A 219 -25.14 18.25 6.54
CA SER A 219 -24.25 18.10 7.70
C SER A 219 -23.26 16.96 7.46
N CYS A 220 -22.02 17.17 7.86
CA CYS A 220 -20.81 16.36 7.73
C CYS A 220 -20.83 14.93 8.31
N PHE A 221 -21.99 14.38 8.62
CA PHE A 221 -22.18 13.03 9.11
C PHE A 221 -22.69 12.14 7.98
N GLU A 222 -22.14 10.93 7.82
CA GLU A 222 -22.87 9.88 7.10
C GLU A 222 -24.11 9.57 7.93
N ALA A 223 -25.26 10.03 7.46
CA ALA A 223 -26.54 9.74 8.11
C ALA A 223 -26.81 8.23 7.94
N THR A 224 -26.52 7.46 8.99
CA THR A 224 -26.91 6.06 9.07
C THR A 224 -28.20 5.94 9.88
N LEU A 225 -28.93 4.84 9.71
CA LEU A 225 -30.08 4.49 10.54
C LEU A 225 -29.76 4.46 12.06
N PHE A 226 -28.47 4.42 12.44
CA PHE A 226 -28.00 4.18 13.81
C PHE A 226 -27.35 5.40 14.49
N GLY A 227 -27.22 6.52 13.78
CA GLY A 227 -26.75 7.78 14.33
C GLY A 227 -25.64 8.38 13.49
N ARG A 228 -24.89 9.27 14.14
CA ARG A 228 -23.85 10.13 13.60
C ARG A 228 -22.57 9.84 14.35
N TYR A 229 -21.54 9.33 13.67
CA TYR A 229 -20.23 9.07 14.29
C TYR A 229 -19.10 9.70 13.47
N SER A 230 -18.02 10.10 14.13
CA SER A 230 -16.79 10.58 13.49
C SER A 230 -15.57 10.20 14.30
N PHE A 231 -14.47 9.87 13.61
CA PHE A 231 -13.17 9.59 14.21
C PHE A 231 -12.12 10.41 13.48
N ARG A 232 -11.38 11.23 14.21
CA ARG A 232 -10.43 12.21 13.64
C ARG A 232 -9.15 12.25 14.43
N ARG A 233 -8.02 12.24 13.74
CA ARG A 233 -6.72 12.64 14.32
C ARG A 233 -6.62 14.16 14.24
N SER A 234 -6.31 14.82 15.36
CA SER A 234 -5.96 16.23 15.36
C SER A 234 -4.61 16.38 14.68
N SER A 235 -4.54 17.33 13.76
CA SER A 235 -3.30 17.67 13.07
C SER A 235 -2.40 18.57 13.92
N SER A 236 -2.76 18.90 15.16
CA SER A 236 -2.05 19.92 15.94
C SER A 236 -1.43 19.38 17.23
N ASP A 237 -2.03 18.37 17.86
CA ASP A 237 -1.54 17.72 19.09
C ASP A 237 -1.30 16.21 18.93
N GLU A 238 -1.37 15.70 17.69
CA GLU A 238 -1.36 14.27 17.33
C GLU A 238 -2.39 13.40 18.08
N GLY A 239 -3.34 14.02 18.77
CA GLY A 239 -4.38 13.36 19.51
C GLY A 239 -5.47 12.81 18.60
N TRP A 240 -6.31 11.95 19.15
CA TRP A 240 -7.48 11.44 18.44
C TRP A 240 -8.76 11.88 19.13
N THR A 241 -9.74 12.24 18.32
CA THR A 241 -11.07 12.65 18.74
C THR A 241 -12.10 11.70 18.14
N ALA A 242 -12.85 11.00 18.99
CA ALA A 242 -13.99 10.17 18.63
C ALA A 242 -15.28 10.88 19.04
N SER A 243 -16.19 11.14 18.10
CA SER A 243 -17.47 11.79 18.36
C SER A 243 -18.63 10.88 17.96
N PHE A 244 -19.66 10.82 18.80
CA PHE A 244 -20.83 9.97 18.63
C PHE A 244 -22.12 10.69 19.01
N GLN A 245 -23.16 10.54 18.19
CA GLN A 245 -24.49 11.11 18.36
C GLN A 245 -25.55 10.11 17.90
N VAL A 246 -26.54 9.82 18.73
CA VAL A 246 -27.65 8.91 18.37
C VAL A 246 -28.70 9.62 17.51
N PRO A 247 -29.46 8.92 16.64
CA PRO A 247 -30.34 9.54 15.63
C PRO A 247 -31.37 10.53 16.19
N TRP A 248 -31.90 10.26 17.38
CA TRP A 248 -32.93 11.04 18.05
C TRP A 248 -32.38 12.04 19.08
N SER A 249 -31.06 12.16 19.23
CA SER A 249 -30.46 13.09 20.17
C SER A 249 -29.75 14.22 19.45
N GLN A 250 -29.97 15.45 19.94
CA GLN A 250 -29.14 16.59 19.57
C GLN A 250 -27.79 16.58 20.31
N ARG A 251 -27.56 15.64 21.24
CA ARG A 251 -26.32 15.55 22.02
C ARG A 251 -25.26 14.74 21.28
N VAL A 252 -24.08 15.32 21.19
CA VAL A 252 -22.82 14.69 20.78
C VAL A 252 -22.02 14.37 22.03
N ARG A 253 -21.42 13.18 22.04
CA ARG A 253 -20.42 12.75 23.02
C ARG A 253 -19.08 12.67 22.30
N GLU A 254 -18.08 13.34 22.85
CA GLU A 254 -16.75 13.45 22.25
C GLU A 254 -15.72 12.95 23.27
N LEU A 255 -14.85 12.05 22.82
CA LEU A 255 -13.68 11.59 23.57
C LEU A 255 -12.43 12.01 22.79
N ARG A 256 -11.66 12.93 23.37
CA ARG A 256 -10.34 13.29 22.87
C ARG A 256 -9.26 12.64 23.72
N TYR A 257 -8.21 12.10 23.10
CA TYR A 257 -7.00 11.67 23.79
C TYR A 257 -5.74 12.24 23.11
N THR A 258 -4.78 12.71 23.90
CA THR A 258 -3.49 13.25 23.47
C THR A 258 -2.40 12.68 24.36
N GLY A 259 -1.59 11.74 23.85
CA GLY A 259 -0.66 10.96 24.67
C GLY A 259 -1.37 10.26 25.85
N TRP A 260 -1.12 10.72 27.08
CA TRP A 260 -1.73 10.21 28.32
C TRP A 260 -2.93 11.02 28.83
N GLN A 261 -3.29 12.13 28.18
CA GLN A 261 -4.41 12.96 28.59
C GLN A 261 -5.71 12.52 27.91
N TYR A 262 -6.77 12.33 28.68
CA TYR A 262 -8.10 11.99 28.18
C TYR A 262 -9.10 13.10 28.53
N CYS A 263 -9.84 13.58 27.54
CA CYS A 263 -10.88 14.58 27.71
C CYS A 263 -12.19 14.03 27.16
N PHE A 264 -13.17 13.82 28.05
CA PHE A 264 -14.53 13.44 27.69
C PHE A 264 -15.44 14.68 27.74
N ARG A 265 -16.13 14.95 26.64
CA ARG A 265 -17.00 16.13 26.47
C ARG A 265 -18.39 15.69 25.99
N SER A 266 -19.40 16.47 26.37
CA SER A 266 -20.73 16.33 25.78
C SER A 266 -21.32 17.71 25.51
N TYR A 267 -21.82 17.90 24.29
CA TYR A 267 -22.43 19.15 23.82
C TYR A 267 -23.62 18.86 22.93
N SER A 268 -24.40 19.88 22.57
CA SER A 268 -25.55 19.75 21.69
C SER A 268 -25.35 20.51 20.38
N ILE A 269 -25.78 19.89 19.27
CA ILE A 269 -25.94 20.59 18.00
C ILE A 269 -27.27 21.34 18.04
N ARG A 270 -27.22 22.66 17.91
CA ARG A 270 -28.42 23.51 18.03
C ARG A 270 -28.62 24.36 16.77
N PRO A 271 -29.87 24.70 16.41
CA PRO A 271 -30.12 25.62 15.31
C PRO A 271 -29.45 26.97 15.54
N ARG A 272 -28.93 27.59 14.48
CA ARG A 272 -28.26 28.91 14.55
C ARG A 272 -29.13 30.00 15.19
N GLY A 273 -30.46 29.89 15.05
CA GLY A 273 -31.42 30.83 15.62
C GLY A 273 -31.64 30.72 17.13
N SER A 274 -31.03 29.73 17.80
CA SER A 274 -31.26 29.50 19.24
C SER A 274 -30.73 30.64 20.12
N PRO A 275 -31.29 30.84 21.33
CA PRO A 275 -30.93 31.96 22.20
C PRO A 275 -29.44 32.03 22.55
N ILE A 276 -28.76 30.88 22.64
CA ILE A 276 -27.33 30.83 22.99
C ILE A 276 -26.44 31.42 21.88
N PHE A 277 -26.71 31.12 20.61
CA PHE A 277 -25.95 31.70 19.50
C PHE A 277 -26.25 33.18 19.31
N LYS A 278 -27.50 33.60 19.53
CA LYS A 278 -27.85 35.03 19.54
C LYS A 278 -27.12 35.78 20.64
N ALA A 279 -27.08 35.23 21.85
CA ALA A 279 -26.36 35.81 22.98
C ALA A 279 -24.85 35.91 22.72
N ALA A 280 -24.24 34.86 22.13
CA ALA A 280 -22.83 34.86 21.76
C ALA A 280 -22.52 35.88 20.64
N GLU A 281 -23.38 36.02 19.62
CA GLU A 281 -23.19 37.02 18.55
C GLU A 281 -23.45 38.47 19.04
N SER A 282 -24.42 38.69 19.92
CA SER A 282 -24.77 40.01 20.44
C SER A 282 -23.85 40.50 21.56
N GLY A 283 -23.15 39.60 22.25
CA GLY A 283 -22.36 39.91 23.45
C GLY A 283 -23.18 39.92 24.75
N ASP A 284 -24.37 39.30 24.78
CA ASP A 284 -25.19 39.22 25.98
C ASP A 284 -24.69 38.11 26.94
N VAL A 285 -23.71 38.49 27.76
CA VAL A 285 -23.08 37.61 28.75
C VAL A 285 -24.09 37.12 29.79
N ALA A 286 -25.06 37.96 30.18
CA ALA A 286 -26.03 37.62 31.22
C ALA A 286 -26.95 36.48 30.77
N LEU A 287 -27.50 36.58 29.55
CA LEU A 287 -28.32 35.53 28.97
C LEU A 287 -27.51 34.25 28.72
N MET A 288 -26.29 34.36 28.19
CA MET A 288 -25.40 33.22 27.97
C MET A 288 -25.10 32.46 29.27
N MET A 289 -24.71 33.18 30.33
CA MET A 289 -24.40 32.58 31.63
C MET A 289 -25.64 31.99 32.31
N LYS A 290 -26.82 32.61 32.12
CA LYS A 290 -28.09 32.04 32.58
C LYS A 290 -28.35 30.69 31.92
N LEU A 291 -28.19 30.58 30.59
CA LEU A 291 -28.40 29.35 29.83
C LEU A 291 -27.40 28.24 30.21
N PHE A 292 -26.15 28.58 30.50
CA PHE A 292 -25.18 27.63 31.03
C PHE A 292 -25.55 27.14 32.44
N LYS A 293 -25.96 28.04 33.34
CA LYS A 293 -26.37 27.69 34.71
C LYS A 293 -27.62 26.82 34.75
N THR A 294 -28.59 27.06 33.86
CA THR A 294 -29.81 26.27 33.77
C THR A 294 -29.64 24.96 33.00
N GLY A 295 -28.44 24.66 32.50
CA GLY A 295 -28.16 23.48 31.68
C GLY A 295 -28.86 23.49 30.31
N GLN A 296 -29.44 24.63 29.92
CA GLN A 296 -30.12 24.79 28.64
C GLN A 296 -29.14 24.96 27.47
N ALA A 297 -27.88 25.29 27.74
CA ALA A 297 -26.80 25.32 26.75
C ALA A 297 -25.46 24.89 27.37
N SER A 298 -24.51 24.47 26.53
CA SER A 298 -23.14 24.15 26.90
C SER A 298 -22.17 25.15 26.24
N PRO A 299 -21.03 25.51 26.89
CA PRO A 299 -19.98 26.31 26.25
C PRO A 299 -19.43 25.71 24.95
N PHE A 300 -19.60 24.40 24.76
CA PHE A 300 -19.11 23.63 23.62
C PHE A 300 -20.18 23.41 22.52
N ASP A 301 -21.37 24.01 22.65
CA ASP A 301 -22.45 23.83 21.66
C ASP A 301 -22.01 24.35 20.27
N LYS A 302 -22.33 23.58 19.23
CA LYS A 302 -22.06 23.91 17.82
C LYS A 302 -23.37 24.04 17.04
N ASN A 303 -23.37 24.86 16.00
CA ASN A 303 -24.56 24.99 15.15
C ASN A 303 -24.61 23.92 14.05
N GLU A 304 -25.69 23.91 13.28
CA GLU A 304 -25.90 22.96 12.17
C GLU A 304 -24.80 23.01 11.09
N SER A 305 -24.05 24.12 11.01
CA SER A 305 -22.91 24.28 10.10
C SER A 305 -21.55 23.97 10.75
N GLY A 306 -21.53 23.49 11.99
CA GLY A 306 -20.31 23.16 12.74
C GLY A 306 -19.61 24.35 13.42
N HIS A 307 -20.19 25.56 13.38
CA HIS A 307 -19.60 26.73 14.04
C HIS A 307 -19.83 26.70 15.56
N SER A 308 -18.79 26.89 16.35
CA SER A 308 -18.86 27.00 17.81
C SER A 308 -19.31 28.38 18.28
N LEU A 309 -19.71 28.46 19.56
CA LEU A 309 -19.99 29.75 20.23
C LEU A 309 -18.78 30.68 20.18
N LEU A 310 -17.57 30.12 20.35
CA LEU A 310 -16.32 30.87 20.35
C LEU A 310 -16.02 31.46 18.96
N TYR A 311 -16.25 30.70 17.89
CA TYR A 311 -16.11 31.19 16.52
C TYR A 311 -17.02 32.40 16.24
N LEU A 312 -18.31 32.29 16.60
CA LEU A 312 -19.27 33.35 16.32
C LEU A 312 -19.00 34.61 17.15
N ALA A 313 -18.59 34.44 18.42
CA ALA A 313 -18.17 35.54 19.27
C ALA A 313 -16.91 36.24 18.72
N ALA A 314 -15.91 35.47 18.26
CA ALA A 314 -14.69 36.00 17.66
C ALA A 314 -14.98 36.76 16.36
N LYS A 315 -15.83 36.20 15.49
CA LYS A 315 -16.28 36.83 14.23
C LYS A 315 -16.98 38.17 14.43
N ARG A 316 -17.61 38.38 15.59
CA ARG A 316 -18.31 39.62 15.97
C ARG A 316 -17.49 40.49 16.93
N GLU A 317 -16.22 40.16 17.17
CA GLU A 317 -15.30 40.85 18.08
C GLU A 317 -15.86 41.01 19.52
N ARG A 318 -16.56 40.00 20.03
CA ARG A 318 -17.12 39.97 21.40
C ARG A 318 -16.11 39.46 22.42
N LEU A 319 -15.16 40.33 22.80
CA LEU A 319 -14.03 40.00 23.68
C LEU A 319 -14.45 39.29 24.98
N GLU A 320 -15.41 39.85 25.73
CA GLU A 320 -15.85 39.30 27.02
C GLU A 320 -16.42 37.88 26.89
N VAL A 321 -17.18 37.62 25.82
CA VAL A 321 -17.73 36.29 25.55
C VAL A 321 -16.61 35.30 25.23
N CYS A 322 -15.65 35.70 24.39
CA CYS A 322 -14.49 34.86 24.06
C CYS A 322 -13.68 34.49 25.31
N GLU A 323 -13.42 35.47 26.18
CA GLU A 323 -12.66 35.27 27.41
C GLU A 323 -13.36 34.30 28.37
N ILE A 324 -14.69 34.42 28.51
CA ILE A 324 -15.49 33.52 29.35
C ILE A 324 -15.47 32.09 28.78
N LEU A 325 -15.63 31.92 27.47
CA LEU A 325 -15.64 30.61 26.84
C LEU A 325 -14.28 29.91 26.96
N ILE A 326 -13.18 30.62 26.71
CA ILE A 326 -11.81 30.10 26.89
C ILE A 326 -11.56 29.71 28.34
N ARG A 327 -11.93 30.56 29.32
CA ARG A 327 -11.83 30.22 30.76
C ARG A 327 -12.67 29.01 31.16
N LYS A 328 -13.76 28.73 30.45
CA LYS A 328 -14.59 27.53 30.65
C LYS A 328 -14.05 26.29 29.94
N GLY A 329 -12.86 26.37 29.34
CA GLY A 329 -12.15 25.24 28.74
C GLY A 329 -12.47 24.99 27.28
N VAL A 330 -13.10 25.95 26.58
CA VAL A 330 -13.23 25.88 25.12
C VAL A 330 -11.85 26.19 24.51
N PRO A 331 -11.25 25.27 23.74
CA PRO A 331 -9.94 25.49 23.13
C PRO A 331 -9.99 26.67 22.16
N ALA A 332 -8.94 27.50 22.14
CA ALA A 332 -8.86 28.68 21.29
C ALA A 332 -8.82 28.33 19.79
N ASP A 333 -8.36 27.12 19.49
CA ASP A 333 -8.20 26.49 18.18
C ASP A 333 -9.30 25.47 17.87
N ASP A 334 -10.43 25.49 18.59
CA ASP A 334 -11.52 24.52 18.48
C ASP A 334 -11.77 24.07 17.03
N GLU A 335 -11.38 22.81 16.76
CA GLU A 335 -11.35 22.25 15.42
C GLU A 335 -12.76 22.15 14.80
N ALA A 336 -12.82 22.45 13.50
CA ALA A 336 -14.05 22.45 12.74
C ALA A 336 -14.58 21.05 12.42
N GLU A 337 -15.91 20.91 12.28
CA GLU A 337 -16.56 19.71 11.74
C GLU A 337 -16.75 19.82 10.22
N ARG A 338 -15.73 19.39 9.45
CA ARG A 338 -15.66 19.19 7.97
C ARG A 338 -15.87 20.42 7.06
N HIS A 339 -16.68 21.40 7.46
CA HIS A 339 -17.03 22.59 6.66
C HIS A 339 -17.09 23.91 7.47
N GLY A 340 -16.66 23.89 8.73
CA GLY A 340 -16.64 25.08 9.60
C GLY A 340 -15.29 25.80 9.60
N TYR A 341 -15.30 27.09 9.91
CA TYR A 341 -14.09 27.86 10.20
C TYR A 341 -13.75 27.81 11.69
N ASN A 342 -12.47 27.81 12.04
CA ASN A 342 -12.03 27.87 13.42
C ASN A 342 -12.09 29.31 13.97
N PRO A 343 -12.06 29.52 15.31
CA PRO A 343 -12.12 30.86 15.88
C PRO A 343 -10.98 31.80 15.48
N ILE A 344 -9.75 31.28 15.30
CA ILE A 344 -8.57 32.07 14.88
C ILE A 344 -8.78 32.59 13.46
N ASP A 345 -9.34 31.77 12.56
CA ASP A 345 -9.66 32.15 11.19
C ASP A 345 -10.61 33.34 11.15
N ALA A 346 -11.61 33.36 12.03
CA ALA A 346 -12.57 34.46 12.15
C ALA A 346 -11.86 35.78 12.47
N ILE A 347 -10.82 35.72 13.31
CA ILE A 347 -10.01 36.88 13.68
C ILE A 347 -9.16 37.30 12.48
N VAL A 348 -8.57 36.35 11.74
CA VAL A 348 -7.68 36.63 10.62
C VAL A 348 -8.43 37.27 9.44
N VAL A 349 -9.62 36.76 9.12
CA VAL A 349 -10.45 37.34 8.05
C VAL A 349 -11.22 38.59 8.46
N SER A 350 -11.09 39.03 9.73
CA SER A 350 -11.73 40.27 10.18
C SER A 350 -11.27 41.45 9.34
N ARG A 351 -12.23 42.29 8.95
CA ARG A 351 -11.96 43.55 8.23
C ARG A 351 -11.07 44.50 9.04
N SER A 352 -11.05 44.37 10.36
CA SER A 352 -10.21 45.16 11.27
C SER A 352 -8.70 44.95 11.05
N ASN A 353 -8.29 43.86 10.39
CA ASN A 353 -6.89 43.66 10.00
C ASN A 353 -6.49 44.47 8.76
N PHE A 354 -7.45 44.91 7.94
CA PHE A 354 -7.22 45.52 6.63
C PHE A 354 -7.67 46.99 6.56
N LYS A 355 -8.35 47.49 7.59
CA LYS A 355 -8.82 48.86 7.69
C LYS A 355 -8.09 49.60 8.81
N GLY A 356 -7.35 50.68 8.49
CA GLY A 356 -6.88 51.69 9.45
C GLY A 356 -6.30 51.16 10.78
N ALA A 357 -6.41 51.95 11.86
CA ALA A 357 -6.00 51.51 13.19
C ALA A 357 -6.95 50.41 13.70
N PRO A 358 -6.44 49.24 14.15
CA PRO A 358 -7.29 48.15 14.62
C PRO A 358 -8.08 48.57 15.86
N SER A 359 -9.32 48.07 15.98
CA SER A 359 -10.14 48.37 17.16
C SER A 359 -9.41 47.90 18.45
N PRO A 360 -9.51 48.63 19.57
CA PRO A 360 -8.92 48.19 20.85
C PRO A 360 -9.38 46.78 21.23
N ASN A 361 -10.66 46.47 20.95
CA ASN A 361 -11.24 45.15 21.18
C ASN A 361 -10.61 44.07 20.30
N HIS A 362 -10.36 44.34 19.02
CA HIS A 362 -9.69 43.40 18.11
C HIS A 362 -8.25 43.12 18.54
N THR A 363 -7.53 44.15 18.99
CA THR A 363 -6.15 43.98 19.51
C THR A 363 -6.13 43.12 20.77
N ALA A 364 -7.06 43.37 21.71
CA ALA A 364 -7.22 42.56 22.90
C ALA A 364 -7.65 41.12 22.58
N LEU A 365 -8.51 40.93 21.57
CA LEU A 365 -8.94 39.63 21.09
C LEU A 365 -7.76 38.83 20.53
N VAL A 366 -6.91 39.45 19.70
CA VAL A 366 -5.68 38.81 19.18
C VAL A 366 -4.78 38.37 20.34
N SER A 367 -4.54 39.24 21.34
CA SER A 367 -3.69 38.92 22.50
C SER A 367 -4.26 37.78 23.36
N LEU A 368 -5.58 37.74 23.56
CA LEU A 368 -6.27 36.66 24.25
C LEU A 368 -6.04 35.32 23.54
N PHE A 369 -6.23 35.26 22.22
CA PHE A 369 -6.06 34.04 21.45
C PHE A 369 -4.60 33.62 21.28
N GLN A 370 -3.65 34.56 21.15
CA GLN A 370 -2.23 34.26 21.20
C GLN A 370 -1.86 33.54 22.50
N SER A 371 -2.27 34.10 23.64
CA SER A 371 -1.95 33.56 24.96
C SER A 371 -2.61 32.18 25.18
N ALA A 372 -3.88 32.05 24.78
CA ALA A 372 -4.63 30.80 24.92
C ALA A 372 -4.13 29.70 23.97
N ALA A 373 -3.67 30.05 22.77
CA ALA A 373 -3.18 29.08 21.80
C ALA A 373 -1.73 28.64 22.07
N HIS A 374 -0.89 29.49 22.66
CA HIS A 374 0.45 29.09 23.14
C HIS A 374 0.39 28.04 24.25
N ALA A 375 -0.64 28.06 25.11
CA ALA A 375 -0.82 27.09 26.17
C ALA A 375 -1.22 25.68 25.67
N ALA A 376 -1.55 25.55 24.38
CA ALA A 376 -2.04 24.31 23.80
C ALA A 376 -0.97 23.52 23.01
N ASP A 377 0.33 23.87 23.08
CA ASP A 377 1.47 23.20 22.39
C ASP A 377 1.34 22.99 20.86
N THR A 378 0.34 23.60 20.23
CA THR A 378 -0.21 23.18 18.93
C THR A 378 0.08 24.16 17.78
N LEU A 379 0.97 25.15 18.00
CA LEU A 379 1.29 26.22 17.06
C LEU A 379 2.75 26.13 16.60
N THR A 380 3.02 25.28 15.61
CA THR A 380 4.35 25.16 15.01
C THR A 380 4.29 25.25 13.49
N THR A 381 3.86 24.21 12.78
CA THR A 381 3.96 24.17 11.30
C THR A 381 2.68 23.67 10.64
N LEU A 382 2.05 22.65 11.23
CA LEU A 382 0.82 22.02 10.75
C LEU A 382 -0.36 23.00 10.62
N ARG A 383 -0.50 23.92 11.57
CA ARG A 383 -1.58 24.93 11.54
C ARG A 383 -1.39 25.99 10.45
N LEU A 384 -0.16 26.38 10.13
CA LEU A 384 0.11 27.25 8.98
C LEU A 384 -0.37 26.56 7.70
N PHE A 385 -0.17 25.25 7.59
CA PHE A 385 -0.59 24.47 6.43
C PHE A 385 -2.10 24.28 6.33
N SER A 386 -2.78 24.03 7.46
CA SER A 386 -4.25 24.06 7.53
C SER A 386 -4.81 25.43 7.12
N PHE A 387 -4.18 26.51 7.59
CA PHE A 387 -4.59 27.87 7.25
C PHE A 387 -4.38 28.20 5.76
N VAL A 388 -3.20 27.86 5.21
CA VAL A 388 -2.89 28.03 3.77
C VAL A 388 -3.89 27.26 2.91
N LYS A 389 -4.30 26.05 3.33
CA LYS A 389 -5.33 25.24 2.67
C LYS A 389 -6.69 25.95 2.63
N GLU A 390 -7.10 26.58 3.72
CA GLU A 390 -8.46 27.15 3.88
C GLU A 390 -8.61 28.55 3.28
N PHE A 391 -7.53 29.36 3.27
CA PHE A 391 -7.57 30.78 2.89
C PHE A 391 -6.83 31.10 1.59
N SER A 392 -6.75 30.13 0.68
CA SER A 392 -6.03 30.20 -0.61
C SER A 392 -6.43 31.33 -1.58
N HIS A 393 -7.37 32.19 -1.18
CA HIS A 393 -7.91 33.27 -1.99
C HIS A 393 -7.14 34.59 -1.86
N SER A 394 -6.37 34.80 -0.78
CA SER A 394 -5.58 36.02 -0.60
C SER A 394 -4.36 35.84 0.30
N ASP A 395 -3.22 36.27 -0.22
CA ASP A 395 -1.94 36.40 0.50
C ASP A 395 -2.03 37.28 1.75
N ASP A 396 -2.96 38.24 1.78
CA ASP A 396 -3.13 39.16 2.90
C ASP A 396 -3.58 38.45 4.17
N PHE A 397 -4.44 37.43 4.06
CA PHE A 397 -4.84 36.62 5.21
C PHE A 397 -3.67 35.82 5.79
N LEU A 398 -2.82 35.28 4.91
CA LEU A 398 -1.62 34.54 5.32
C LEU A 398 -0.62 35.44 6.07
N ARG A 399 -0.44 36.68 5.59
CA ARG A 399 0.40 37.68 6.26
C ARG A 399 -0.13 38.05 7.63
N VAL A 400 -1.45 38.20 7.78
CA VAL A 400 -2.09 38.48 9.06
C VAL A 400 -1.93 37.30 10.01
N TYR A 401 -2.17 36.06 9.54
CA TYR A 401 -1.98 34.86 10.35
C TYR A 401 -0.55 34.74 10.85
N GLN A 402 0.42 34.86 9.94
CA GLN A 402 1.84 34.77 10.28
C GLN A 402 2.25 35.83 11.30
N SER A 403 1.92 37.10 11.06
CA SER A 403 2.33 38.20 11.93
C SER A 403 1.65 38.21 13.30
N ARG A 404 0.41 37.68 13.40
CA ARG A 404 -0.39 37.75 14.63
C ARG A 404 -0.40 36.44 15.42
N PHE A 405 -0.25 35.28 14.79
CA PHE A 405 -0.42 34.00 15.48
C PHE A 405 0.81 33.08 15.41
N LEU A 406 1.83 33.40 14.59
CA LEU A 406 3.10 32.66 14.50
C LEU A 406 4.29 33.49 15.02
N THR A 407 4.23 33.92 16.28
CA THR A 407 5.21 34.82 16.92
C THR A 407 6.62 34.21 17.07
N GLY A 408 6.79 32.90 16.84
CA GLY A 408 8.08 32.18 16.87
C GLY A 408 8.56 31.65 15.51
N TYR A 409 7.91 32.03 14.40
CA TYR A 409 8.17 31.44 13.08
C TYR A 409 9.63 31.57 12.63
N ASP A 410 10.28 32.71 12.87
CA ASP A 410 11.71 32.92 12.54
C ASP A 410 12.65 31.93 13.24
N ARG A 411 12.24 31.33 14.36
CA ARG A 411 13.05 30.37 15.15
C ARG A 411 12.88 28.92 14.70
N MET A 412 11.99 28.66 13.75
CA MET A 412 11.78 27.32 13.22
C MET A 412 12.96 26.87 12.35
N PRO A 413 13.20 25.54 12.26
CA PRO A 413 14.17 24.98 11.32
C PRO A 413 13.97 25.52 9.91
N LEU A 414 15.05 25.68 9.16
CA LEU A 414 14.99 26.22 7.81
C LEU A 414 14.16 25.30 6.90
N ARG A 415 14.30 23.98 7.04
CA ARG A 415 13.51 22.94 6.38
C ARG A 415 12.01 23.15 6.50
N ASP A 416 11.50 23.41 7.71
CA ASP A 416 10.04 23.56 7.93
C ASP A 416 9.49 24.83 7.27
N ARG A 417 10.27 25.91 7.29
CA ARG A 417 9.92 27.18 6.62
C ARG A 417 10.04 27.08 5.11
N ALA A 418 11.00 26.33 4.63
CA ALA A 418 11.20 26.08 3.23
C ALA A 418 10.10 25.13 2.69
N GLU A 419 9.71 24.11 3.45
CA GLU A 419 8.52 23.29 3.18
C GLU A 419 7.25 24.15 3.12
N ALA A 420 7.11 25.14 4.00
CA ALA A 420 6.03 26.12 3.91
C ALA A 420 6.06 26.95 2.63
N VAL A 421 7.25 27.27 2.10
CA VAL A 421 7.41 27.91 0.80
C VAL A 421 7.01 26.97 -0.34
N ARG A 422 7.37 25.69 -0.29
CA ARG A 422 6.97 24.69 -1.29
C ARG A 422 5.47 24.46 -1.27
N LEU A 423 4.85 24.32 -0.11
CA LEU A 423 3.38 24.24 0.05
C LEU A 423 2.69 25.55 -0.39
N GLY A 424 3.28 26.69 -0.03
CA GLY A 424 2.83 28.01 -0.42
C GLY A 424 2.97 28.27 -1.92
N SER A 425 3.92 27.65 -2.62
CA SER A 425 4.17 27.86 -4.05
C SER A 425 2.93 27.60 -4.94
N PHE A 426 2.04 26.73 -4.47
CA PHE A 426 0.78 26.38 -5.14
C PHE A 426 -0.43 27.21 -4.70
N VAL A 427 -0.30 28.10 -3.72
CA VAL A 427 -1.41 28.91 -3.18
C VAL A 427 -1.12 30.41 -3.25
N VAL A 428 0.10 30.77 -2.87
CA VAL A 428 0.61 32.12 -2.79
C VAL A 428 0.61 32.77 -4.18
N ARG A 429 0.13 34.01 -4.23
CA ARG A 429 0.00 34.78 -5.46
C ARG A 429 1.17 35.74 -5.66
N ASP A 430 1.64 36.31 -4.57
CA ASP A 430 2.69 37.33 -4.52
C ASP A 430 4.01 36.75 -4.01
N GLU A 431 5.07 37.03 -4.75
CA GLU A 431 6.44 36.63 -4.44
C GLU A 431 6.89 37.13 -3.06
N MET A 432 6.43 38.32 -2.66
CA MET A 432 6.81 38.89 -1.37
C MET A 432 6.25 38.09 -0.19
N THR A 433 5.13 37.40 -0.38
CA THR A 433 4.58 36.47 0.61
C THR A 433 5.43 35.21 0.70
N CYS A 434 5.95 34.72 -0.44
CA CYS A 434 6.89 33.61 -0.49
C CYS A 434 8.17 33.93 0.28
N ARG A 435 8.76 35.11 0.07
CA ARG A 435 9.92 35.59 0.83
C ARG A 435 9.67 35.64 2.33
N ARG A 436 8.47 36.07 2.75
CA ARG A 436 8.08 36.09 4.16
C ARG A 436 7.90 34.71 4.76
N LEU A 437 7.48 33.71 3.98
CA LEU A 437 7.43 32.33 4.43
C LEU A 437 8.83 31.74 4.61
N LEU A 438 9.82 32.16 3.81
CA LEU A 438 11.20 31.72 4.03
C LEU A 438 11.83 32.44 5.23
N HIS A 439 11.71 33.78 5.24
CA HIS A 439 12.28 34.63 6.28
C HIS A 439 11.43 35.90 6.48
N PRO A 440 10.53 35.93 7.49
CA PRO A 440 9.64 37.07 7.78
C PRO A 440 10.34 38.44 7.84
N THR A 441 11.51 38.46 8.48
CA THR A 441 12.23 39.70 8.85
C THR A 441 13.13 40.25 7.72
N ASP A 442 14.08 39.45 7.23
CA ASP A 442 15.12 39.84 6.27
C ASP A 442 14.66 39.73 4.80
N ARG A 443 13.84 38.72 4.47
CA ARG A 443 13.24 38.50 3.12
C ARG A 443 14.25 38.36 1.97
N THR A 444 15.54 38.27 2.27
CA THR A 444 16.64 38.11 1.31
C THR A 444 16.93 36.62 1.04
N ILE A 445 17.44 36.32 -0.14
CA ILE A 445 18.01 35.01 -0.46
C ILE A 445 19.54 35.13 -0.38
N THR A 446 20.17 34.24 0.38
CA THR A 446 21.62 34.26 0.61
C THR A 446 22.22 32.90 0.30
N PRO A 447 23.49 32.80 -0.14
CA PRO A 447 24.11 31.51 -0.46
C PRO A 447 24.10 30.50 0.70
N ALA A 448 24.27 30.97 1.94
CA ALA A 448 24.20 30.12 3.13
C ALA A 448 22.82 29.48 3.32
N ARG A 449 21.74 30.16 2.90
CA ARG A 449 20.36 29.65 3.00
C ARG A 449 20.06 28.64 1.90
N VAL A 450 20.57 28.87 0.68
CA VAL A 450 20.41 27.90 -0.41
C VAL A 450 21.14 26.61 -0.06
N ARG A 451 22.42 26.68 0.34
CA ARG A 451 23.18 25.50 0.79
C ARG A 451 22.57 24.81 2.00
N GLY A 452 22.23 25.58 3.05
CA GLY A 452 21.61 25.03 4.25
C GLY A 452 20.27 24.34 3.98
N SER A 453 19.51 24.78 2.96
CA SER A 453 18.30 24.08 2.56
C SER A 453 18.60 22.67 2.03
N VAL A 454 19.59 22.54 1.14
CA VAL A 454 19.99 21.25 0.54
C VAL A 454 20.53 20.29 1.60
N GLU A 455 21.32 20.78 2.55
CA GLU A 455 21.85 19.98 3.68
C GLU A 455 20.75 19.40 4.57
N GLU A 456 19.64 20.12 4.74
CA GLU A 456 18.47 19.65 5.49
C GLU A 456 17.53 18.78 4.63
N GLY A 457 17.94 18.41 3.41
CA GLY A 457 17.20 17.54 2.50
C GLY A 457 16.06 18.23 1.75
N PHE A 458 16.15 19.54 1.56
CA PHE A 458 15.13 20.35 0.90
C PHE A 458 15.74 21.40 -0.05
N SER A 459 15.53 21.35 -1.36
CA SER A 459 16.05 22.39 -2.25
C SER A 459 15.10 23.60 -2.36
N LEU A 460 15.60 24.77 -1.97
CA LEU A 460 14.92 26.04 -2.21
C LEU A 460 14.78 26.34 -3.71
N VAL A 461 15.77 25.95 -4.53
CA VAL A 461 15.74 26.11 -5.99
C VAL A 461 14.54 25.36 -6.56
N HIS A 462 14.34 24.09 -6.19
CA HIS A 462 13.17 23.30 -6.58
C HIS A 462 11.84 24.01 -6.25
N SER A 463 11.74 24.59 -5.06
CA SER A 463 10.50 25.21 -4.60
C SER A 463 10.15 26.48 -5.36
N CYS A 464 11.15 27.31 -5.65
CA CYS A 464 10.98 28.53 -6.44
C CYS A 464 10.61 28.22 -7.89
N VAL A 465 11.25 27.23 -8.52
CA VAL A 465 10.96 26.88 -9.92
C VAL A 465 9.61 26.16 -10.08
N VAL A 466 9.16 25.37 -9.11
CA VAL A 466 7.79 24.83 -9.10
C VAL A 466 6.75 25.96 -9.10
N ALA A 467 6.96 26.98 -8.27
CA ALA A 467 6.11 28.17 -8.21
C ALA A 467 6.07 28.89 -9.57
N LEU A 468 7.25 29.14 -10.15
CA LEU A 468 7.40 29.83 -11.42
C LEU A 468 6.71 29.07 -12.56
N GLY A 469 6.97 27.76 -12.69
CA GLY A 469 6.37 26.91 -13.72
C GLY A 469 4.85 26.95 -13.69
N LYS A 470 4.26 26.95 -12.50
CA LYS A 470 2.82 27.13 -12.31
C LYS A 470 2.32 28.47 -12.83
N LYS A 471 2.96 29.59 -12.45
CA LYS A 471 2.52 30.94 -12.86
C LYS A 471 2.63 31.13 -14.37
N LEU A 472 3.69 30.60 -14.96
CA LEU A 472 3.90 30.63 -16.41
C LEU A 472 2.84 29.80 -17.16
N ALA A 473 2.42 28.65 -16.60
CA ALA A 473 1.32 27.88 -17.16
C ALA A 473 -0.04 28.60 -17.05
N ASP A 474 -0.32 29.27 -15.92
CA ASP A 474 -1.51 30.12 -15.77
C ASP A 474 -1.52 31.28 -16.79
N ASP A 475 -0.38 31.96 -17.00
CA ASP A 475 -0.23 33.04 -17.98
C ASP A 475 -0.44 32.54 -19.41
N ALA A 476 0.08 31.35 -19.74
CA ALA A 476 -0.03 30.76 -21.07
C ALA A 476 -1.46 30.26 -21.41
N GLN A 477 -2.28 29.99 -20.39
CA GLN A 477 -3.67 29.55 -20.55
C GLN A 477 -4.69 30.70 -20.65
N TYR A 478 -4.26 31.95 -20.47
CA TYR A 478 -5.15 33.10 -20.39
C TYR A 478 -5.95 33.35 -21.69
N ASP A 479 -7.29 33.25 -21.59
CA ASP A 479 -8.23 33.74 -22.61
C ASP A 479 -8.71 35.16 -22.22
N PRO A 480 -8.42 36.19 -23.03
CA PRO A 480 -8.89 37.56 -22.82
C PRO A 480 -10.40 37.70 -22.60
N GLN A 481 -11.21 36.75 -23.08
CA GLN A 481 -12.68 36.80 -22.94
C GLN A 481 -13.18 36.48 -21.51
N THR A 482 -12.34 35.87 -20.65
CA THR A 482 -12.77 35.34 -19.33
C THR A 482 -12.49 36.27 -18.14
N PHE A 483 -11.99 37.50 -18.37
CA PHE A 483 -11.80 38.57 -17.35
C PHE A 483 -11.02 38.18 -16.07
N ARG A 484 -10.22 37.11 -16.07
CA ARG A 484 -9.34 36.79 -14.91
C ARG A 484 -8.05 37.63 -14.97
N PRO A 485 -7.59 38.24 -13.86
CA PRO A 485 -6.36 39.03 -13.87
C PRO A 485 -5.12 38.16 -14.12
N ARG A 486 -4.11 38.70 -14.84
CA ARG A 486 -2.79 38.06 -14.99
C ARG A 486 -2.09 37.93 -13.63
N PRO A 487 -1.66 36.74 -13.19
CA PRO A 487 -0.67 36.64 -12.13
C PRO A 487 0.65 37.28 -12.60
N GLY A 488 1.32 38.07 -11.75
CA GLY A 488 2.56 38.74 -12.13
C GLY A 488 3.76 37.79 -12.12
N SER A 489 3.99 37.02 -13.19
CA SER A 489 5.15 36.12 -13.35
C SER A 489 6.51 36.82 -13.29
N ALA A 490 6.58 38.12 -13.62
CA ALA A 490 7.80 38.91 -13.56
C ALA A 490 8.44 38.93 -12.16
N SER A 491 7.64 39.15 -11.12
CA SER A 491 8.13 39.14 -9.71
C SER A 491 8.67 37.77 -9.28
N TRP A 492 8.08 36.69 -9.79
CA TRP A 492 8.54 35.33 -9.49
C TRP A 492 9.85 34.98 -10.21
N SER A 493 10.04 35.47 -11.43
CA SER A 493 11.34 35.36 -12.10
C SER A 493 12.43 36.12 -11.35
N GLU A 494 12.16 37.29 -10.77
CA GLU A 494 13.14 38.01 -9.95
C GLU A 494 13.59 37.19 -8.74
N LEU A 495 12.65 36.55 -8.03
CA LEU A 495 12.98 35.62 -6.93
C LEU A 495 13.84 34.45 -7.40
N VAL A 496 13.50 33.86 -8.55
CA VAL A 496 14.24 32.74 -9.12
C VAL A 496 15.66 33.16 -9.49
N VAL A 497 15.83 34.30 -10.17
CA VAL A 497 17.14 34.86 -10.52
C VAL A 497 17.98 35.11 -9.27
N GLU A 498 17.41 35.68 -8.21
CA GLU A 498 18.13 35.88 -6.94
C GLU A 498 18.52 34.55 -6.28
N THR A 499 17.63 33.57 -6.31
CA THR A 499 17.87 32.23 -5.76
C THR A 499 18.96 31.50 -6.53
N VAL A 500 18.95 31.57 -7.86
CA VAL A 500 19.97 30.97 -8.73
C VAL A 500 21.32 31.66 -8.55
N ARG A 501 21.37 33.00 -8.40
CA ARG A 501 22.61 33.72 -8.10
C ARG A 501 23.24 33.32 -6.75
N ALA A 502 22.40 32.87 -5.81
CA ALA A 502 22.84 32.38 -4.52
C ALA A 502 23.16 30.87 -4.52
N ALA A 503 22.83 30.15 -5.60
CA ALA A 503 23.02 28.73 -5.75
C ALA A 503 24.34 28.40 -6.45
N GLU A 504 24.90 27.23 -6.15
CA GLU A 504 26.00 26.65 -6.91
C GLU A 504 25.45 25.86 -8.11
N LEU A 505 26.28 25.59 -9.11
CA LEU A 505 25.83 24.89 -10.32
C LEU A 505 25.37 23.45 -10.00
N GLU A 506 25.92 22.85 -8.95
CA GLU A 506 25.50 21.56 -8.39
C GLU A 506 24.06 21.62 -7.86
N ASP A 507 23.64 22.73 -7.25
CA ASP A 507 22.27 22.91 -6.74
C ASP A 507 21.24 23.01 -7.88
N LEU A 508 21.65 23.53 -9.04
CA LEU A 508 20.80 23.68 -10.23
C LEU A 508 20.52 22.35 -10.95
N CYS A 509 21.32 21.32 -10.68
CA CYS A 509 21.15 19.96 -11.21
C CYS A 509 20.96 18.92 -10.08
N GLY A 510 20.75 19.38 -8.84
CA GLY A 510 20.53 18.52 -7.69
C GLY A 510 19.26 17.69 -7.86
N VAL A 511 19.30 16.41 -7.49
CA VAL A 511 18.15 15.51 -7.64
C VAL A 511 17.41 15.43 -6.32
N GLU A 512 16.13 15.78 -6.34
CA GLU A 512 15.25 15.73 -5.17
C GLU A 512 13.94 15.03 -5.52
N THR A 513 13.38 14.29 -4.55
CA THR A 513 11.99 13.81 -4.62
C THR A 513 11.04 14.92 -4.18
N VAL A 514 10.23 15.43 -5.11
CA VAL A 514 9.24 16.48 -4.86
C VAL A 514 7.85 15.85 -4.75
N VAL A 515 7.18 16.19 -3.66
CA VAL A 515 5.80 15.79 -3.39
C VAL A 515 4.92 17.03 -3.60
N PRO A 516 4.27 17.20 -4.77
CA PRO A 516 3.48 18.40 -5.04
C PRO A 516 2.27 18.51 -4.12
N TRP A 517 1.84 19.76 -3.94
CA TRP A 517 0.55 20.08 -3.33
C TRP A 517 -0.33 20.72 -4.39
N ASP A 518 -1.05 19.92 -5.15
CA ASP A 518 -1.85 20.43 -6.27
C ASP A 518 -3.33 20.03 -6.15
N TRP A 519 -4.18 20.76 -6.87
CA TRP A 519 -5.64 20.58 -6.86
C TRP A 519 -6.10 19.31 -7.61
N PHE A 520 -5.25 18.73 -8.46
CA PHE A 520 -5.55 17.60 -9.32
C PHE A 520 -4.93 16.27 -8.83
N HIS A 521 -4.29 16.26 -7.66
CA HIS A 521 -3.62 15.09 -7.06
C HIS A 521 -2.54 14.49 -7.97
N VAL A 522 -1.68 15.35 -8.49
CA VAL A 522 -0.54 14.97 -9.33
C VAL A 522 0.45 14.09 -8.54
N PRO A 523 1.04 13.07 -9.18
CA PRO A 523 1.99 12.14 -8.54
C PRO A 523 3.25 12.78 -7.96
N VAL A 524 3.84 12.08 -6.99
CA VAL A 524 5.19 12.37 -6.46
C VAL A 524 6.23 12.13 -7.54
N TRP A 525 7.18 13.05 -7.68
CA TRP A 525 8.23 12.94 -8.68
C TRP A 525 9.63 13.02 -8.09
N THR A 526 10.62 12.60 -8.87
CA THR A 526 12.03 12.81 -8.56
C THR A 526 12.69 13.41 -9.78
N GLY A 527 13.57 14.39 -9.62
CA GLY A 527 14.22 15.03 -10.75
C GLY A 527 15.06 16.21 -10.35
N THR A 528 15.48 16.98 -11.35
CA THR A 528 16.23 18.24 -11.20
C THR A 528 15.27 19.43 -11.01
N PRO A 529 15.79 20.64 -10.73
CA PRO A 529 15.00 21.87 -10.78
C PRO A 529 14.26 22.06 -12.11
N LEU A 530 14.88 21.73 -13.26
CA LEU A 530 14.22 21.79 -14.56
C LEU A 530 12.98 20.88 -14.62
N VAL A 531 13.11 19.65 -14.12
CA VAL A 531 12.00 18.69 -14.06
C VAL A 531 10.90 19.21 -13.13
N SER A 532 11.27 19.87 -12.03
CA SER A 532 10.33 20.44 -11.06
C SER A 532 9.60 21.68 -11.59
N LEU A 533 10.26 22.50 -12.41
CA LEU A 533 9.64 23.59 -13.16
C LEU A 533 8.53 23.08 -14.08
N LEU A 534 8.83 22.04 -14.87
CA LEU A 534 7.84 21.39 -15.76
C LEU A 534 6.70 20.76 -14.95
N GLY A 535 7.03 20.20 -13.79
CA GLY A 535 6.04 19.69 -12.84
C GLY A 535 5.09 20.74 -12.30
N GLY A 536 5.60 21.92 -11.94
CA GLY A 536 4.78 23.07 -11.58
C GLY A 536 3.81 23.48 -12.70
N ALA A 537 4.27 23.47 -13.95
CA ALA A 537 3.42 23.78 -15.11
C ALA A 537 2.32 22.73 -15.32
N LEU A 538 2.65 21.44 -15.21
CA LEU A 538 1.71 20.32 -15.33
C LEU A 538 0.62 20.33 -14.27
N CYS A 539 0.96 20.67 -13.03
CA CYS A 539 -0.01 20.81 -11.93
C CYS A 539 -1.13 21.82 -12.22
N ARG A 540 -1.01 22.63 -13.28
CA ARG A 540 -1.99 23.63 -13.67
C ARG A 540 -2.60 23.41 -15.05
N LEU A 541 -2.12 22.44 -15.83
CA LEU A 541 -2.72 22.10 -17.12
C LEU A 541 -4.11 21.48 -16.88
N SER A 542 -5.16 22.25 -17.17
CA SER A 542 -6.55 21.80 -17.07
C SER A 542 -6.78 20.61 -18.01
N PRO A 543 -7.64 19.63 -17.66
CA PRO A 543 -8.10 18.61 -18.60
C PRO A 543 -8.72 19.20 -19.88
N GLU A 544 -9.20 20.45 -19.82
CA GLU A 544 -9.76 21.19 -20.96
C GLU A 544 -8.70 21.65 -21.98
N VAL A 545 -7.41 21.61 -21.65
CA VAL A 545 -6.32 21.96 -22.55
C VAL A 545 -5.92 20.71 -23.34
N PRO A 546 -6.18 20.64 -24.66
CA PRO A 546 -5.80 19.46 -25.45
C PRO A 546 -4.31 19.19 -25.37
N VAL A 547 -3.91 17.92 -25.26
CA VAL A 547 -2.51 17.46 -25.21
C VAL A 547 -1.61 18.14 -26.27
N PRO A 548 -2.05 18.38 -27.53
CA PRO A 548 -1.23 19.10 -28.51
C PRO A 548 -0.85 20.54 -28.14
N LYS A 549 -1.57 21.19 -27.22
CA LYS A 549 -1.24 22.54 -26.72
C LYS A 549 -0.21 22.51 -25.58
N TRP A 550 0.02 21.36 -24.95
CA TRP A 550 0.94 21.23 -23.82
C TRP A 550 2.39 21.53 -24.23
N ASP A 551 2.78 21.12 -25.45
CA ASP A 551 4.12 21.38 -25.97
C ASP A 551 4.44 22.88 -25.98
N ARG A 552 3.50 23.71 -26.47
CA ARG A 552 3.67 25.17 -26.48
C ARG A 552 3.91 25.74 -25.09
N ILE A 553 3.22 25.21 -24.08
CA ILE A 553 3.35 25.64 -22.69
C ILE A 553 4.70 25.20 -22.13
N PHE A 554 5.11 23.95 -22.34
CA PHE A 554 6.43 23.47 -21.90
C PHE A 554 7.59 24.24 -22.55
N GLN A 555 7.53 24.49 -23.85
CA GLN A 555 8.57 25.27 -24.52
C GLN A 555 8.60 26.72 -24.01
N ALA A 556 7.45 27.32 -23.70
CA ALA A 556 7.38 28.67 -23.14
C ALA A 556 7.97 28.74 -21.73
N VAL A 557 7.63 27.77 -20.87
CA VAL A 557 8.16 27.63 -19.52
C VAL A 557 9.67 27.40 -19.53
N LEU A 558 10.15 26.51 -20.40
CA LEU A 558 11.57 26.24 -20.60
C LEU A 558 12.35 27.50 -21.00
N ARG A 559 11.88 28.22 -22.03
CA ARG A 559 12.56 29.43 -22.50
C ARG A 559 12.68 30.47 -21.41
N ARG A 560 11.62 30.65 -20.62
CA ARG A 560 11.65 31.61 -19.52
C ARG A 560 12.68 31.22 -18.46
N TRP A 561 12.73 29.94 -18.07
CA TRP A 561 13.73 29.44 -17.13
C TRP A 561 15.16 29.68 -17.63
N LEU A 562 15.43 29.47 -18.91
CA LEU A 562 16.75 29.69 -19.50
C LEU A 562 17.14 31.17 -19.54
N THR A 563 16.19 32.06 -19.82
CA THR A 563 16.41 33.51 -19.68
C THR A 563 16.74 33.87 -18.23
N ASP A 564 15.98 33.34 -17.27
CA ASP A 564 16.21 33.60 -15.85
C ASP A 564 17.60 33.05 -15.39
N LEU A 565 18.05 31.91 -15.93
CA LEU A 565 19.42 31.39 -15.71
C LEU A 565 20.51 32.31 -16.28
N GLN A 566 20.32 32.83 -17.51
CA GLN A 566 21.27 33.78 -18.10
C GLN A 566 21.32 35.10 -17.33
N ASP A 567 20.17 35.63 -16.92
CA ASP A 567 20.09 36.83 -16.09
C ASP A 567 20.76 36.63 -14.73
N ALA A 568 20.78 35.39 -14.22
CA ALA A 568 21.52 35.01 -13.03
C ALA A 568 23.03 34.83 -13.24
N GLY A 569 23.52 34.87 -14.49
CA GLY A 569 24.94 34.71 -14.85
C GLY A 569 25.38 33.25 -15.04
N VAL A 570 24.44 32.32 -15.24
CA VAL A 570 24.74 30.91 -15.47
C VAL A 570 25.11 30.67 -16.93
N ASP A 571 26.23 29.97 -17.16
CA ASP A 571 26.59 29.49 -18.50
C ASP A 571 25.65 28.35 -18.92
N LEU A 572 24.77 28.63 -19.87
CA LEU A 572 23.80 27.65 -20.37
C LEU A 572 24.47 26.43 -21.00
N LEU A 573 25.65 26.57 -21.62
CA LEU A 573 26.29 25.44 -22.28
C LEU A 573 26.80 24.42 -21.25
N GLU A 574 27.38 24.91 -20.16
CA GLU A 574 27.85 24.09 -19.04
C GLU A 574 26.67 23.53 -18.23
N TYR A 575 25.64 24.33 -17.96
CA TYR A 575 24.40 23.87 -17.33
C TYR A 575 23.72 22.76 -18.16
N GLY A 576 23.58 22.95 -19.47
CA GLY A 576 22.99 21.95 -20.37
C GLY A 576 23.77 20.66 -20.45
N ARG A 577 25.12 20.73 -20.43
CA ARG A 577 25.97 19.54 -20.36
C ARG A 577 25.72 18.73 -19.09
N ARG A 578 25.63 19.40 -17.94
CA ARG A 578 25.39 18.75 -16.64
C ARG A 578 23.97 18.21 -16.53
N GLU A 579 22.96 18.98 -16.92
CA GLU A 579 21.56 18.56 -16.94
C GLU A 579 21.37 17.34 -17.84
N ALA A 580 21.98 17.33 -19.03
CA ALA A 580 21.94 16.18 -19.93
C ALA A 580 22.65 14.95 -19.34
N LEU A 581 23.77 15.13 -18.62
CA LEU A 581 24.48 14.04 -17.94
C LEU A 581 23.63 13.43 -16.82
N VAL A 582 22.99 14.28 -16.01
CA VAL A 582 22.09 13.86 -14.93
C VAL A 582 20.88 13.14 -15.52
N GLN A 583 20.23 13.70 -16.54
CA GLN A 583 19.11 13.04 -17.23
C GLN A 583 19.48 11.70 -17.86
N ARG A 584 20.69 11.55 -18.43
CA ARG A 584 21.19 10.27 -18.95
C ARG A 584 21.43 9.25 -17.84
N SER A 585 22.06 9.68 -16.74
CA SER A 585 22.40 8.82 -15.59
C SER A 585 21.15 8.36 -14.85
N LEU A 586 20.13 9.19 -14.82
CA LEU A 586 18.86 8.88 -14.17
C LEU A 586 17.88 8.11 -15.05
N ARG A 587 18.15 7.82 -16.34
CA ARG A 587 17.21 7.07 -17.21
C ARG A 587 16.64 5.76 -16.61
N PRO A 588 17.39 4.99 -15.80
CA PRO A 588 16.85 3.81 -15.11
C PRO A 588 15.97 4.14 -13.88
N ALA A 589 16.16 5.29 -13.22
CA ALA A 589 15.59 5.63 -11.91
C ALA A 589 14.65 6.86 -11.89
N VAL A 590 14.70 7.70 -12.92
CA VAL A 590 13.88 8.91 -13.13
C VAL A 590 13.41 8.90 -14.57
N LYS A 591 12.35 8.13 -14.80
CA LYS A 591 11.55 8.23 -16.01
C LYS A 591 10.60 9.44 -15.83
N GLY A 592 11.10 10.66 -15.97
CA GLY A 592 10.26 11.87 -15.95
C GLY A 592 9.56 12.17 -14.60
N ALA A 593 8.94 13.35 -14.51
CA ALA A 593 8.26 13.72 -13.28
C ALA A 593 6.90 13.01 -13.07
N PHE A 594 6.31 12.41 -14.11
CA PHE A 594 4.92 11.94 -14.03
C PHE A 594 4.68 10.67 -14.84
N ASP A 595 5.66 9.75 -14.86
CA ASP A 595 5.47 8.44 -15.47
C ASP A 595 4.73 7.45 -14.55
N SER A 596 4.35 6.30 -15.12
CA SER A 596 3.71 5.17 -14.41
C SER A 596 4.40 4.78 -13.10
N GLU A 597 5.73 4.92 -13.03
CA GLU A 597 6.52 4.58 -11.85
C GLU A 597 6.43 5.64 -10.75
N ALA A 598 6.52 6.94 -11.09
CA ALA A 598 6.24 8.06 -10.19
C ALA A 598 4.81 7.97 -9.61
N ILE A 599 3.85 7.58 -10.46
CA ILE A 599 2.45 7.31 -10.07
C ILE A 599 2.38 6.15 -9.07
N ALA A 600 3.07 5.04 -9.34
CA ALA A 600 3.10 3.89 -8.44
C ALA A 600 3.78 4.23 -7.11
N ARG A 601 4.91 4.94 -7.13
CA ARG A 601 5.60 5.43 -5.92
C ARG A 601 4.69 6.33 -5.08
N SER A 602 3.91 7.21 -5.70
CA SER A 602 2.96 8.07 -4.99
C SER A 602 1.89 7.31 -4.17
N ARG A 603 1.62 6.04 -4.52
CA ARG A 603 0.67 5.16 -3.81
C ARG A 603 1.29 4.48 -2.59
N CYS A 604 2.62 4.42 -2.52
CA CYS A 604 3.38 3.73 -1.47
C CYS A 604 4.16 4.67 -0.55
N VAL A 605 4.34 5.93 -0.92
CA VAL A 605 4.94 6.95 -0.04
C VAL A 605 3.94 7.30 1.06
N LEU A 606 4.28 6.97 2.31
CA LEU A 606 3.63 7.52 3.50
C LEU A 606 3.74 9.04 3.43
N ARG A 607 2.61 9.68 3.09
CA ARG A 607 2.53 11.14 3.05
C ARG A 607 2.85 11.64 4.45
N HIS A 608 3.85 12.52 4.57
CA HIS A 608 4.19 13.15 5.84
C HIS A 608 2.91 13.67 6.51
N GLU A 609 2.80 13.62 7.84
CA GLU A 609 1.57 14.00 8.57
C GLU A 609 1.05 15.42 8.22
N LEU A 610 1.94 16.29 7.72
CA LEU A 610 1.67 17.63 7.18
C LEU A 610 0.75 17.62 5.92
N GLN A 611 0.63 16.49 5.22
CA GLN A 611 -0.20 16.31 4.03
C GLN A 611 -1.51 15.55 4.27
N GLU A 612 -1.67 14.82 5.39
CA GLU A 612 -2.95 14.16 5.72
C GLU A 612 -4.09 15.17 5.97
N ALA A 613 -3.75 16.42 6.29
CA ALA A 613 -4.70 17.52 6.46
C ALA A 613 -5.48 17.90 5.17
N SER A 614 -5.30 17.21 4.04
CA SER A 614 -5.74 17.61 2.68
C SER A 614 -7.16 17.21 2.25
N LYS A 615 -8.03 16.60 3.07
CA LYS A 615 -9.40 16.25 2.62
C LYS A 615 -10.34 17.47 2.46
N GLU A 616 -11.03 17.49 1.31
CA GLU A 616 -12.16 18.34 0.87
C GLU A 616 -11.93 19.87 0.84
N SER A 617 -11.54 20.39 -0.33
CA SER A 617 -11.54 21.82 -0.68
C SER A 617 -12.94 22.28 -1.17
N TRP A 618 -13.23 23.58 -1.04
CA TRP A 618 -14.46 24.30 -1.40
C TRP A 618 -14.91 24.18 -2.87
N MET A 619 -14.08 23.62 -3.77
CA MET A 619 -14.39 23.41 -5.19
C MET A 619 -15.41 22.30 -5.48
N LYS A 620 -16.07 21.74 -4.46
CA LYS A 620 -17.24 20.86 -4.63
C LYS A 620 -18.37 21.51 -5.45
N HIS A 621 -18.45 22.85 -5.48
CA HIS A 621 -19.41 23.56 -6.34
C HIS A 621 -19.07 23.53 -7.84
N VAL A 622 -17.80 23.27 -8.19
CA VAL A 622 -17.34 23.09 -9.57
C VAL A 622 -17.29 21.61 -9.96
N ASP A 623 -17.11 20.71 -8.97
CA ASP A 623 -17.18 19.25 -9.17
C ASP A 623 -18.51 18.74 -9.72
N VAL A 624 -19.62 19.46 -9.49
CA VAL A 624 -20.94 19.07 -10.01
C VAL A 624 -21.09 19.40 -11.50
N SER A 625 -20.27 20.32 -12.02
CA SER A 625 -20.32 20.76 -13.43
C SER A 625 -19.43 19.97 -14.38
N PHE A 626 -18.53 19.13 -13.89
CA PHE A 626 -17.63 18.34 -14.73
C PHE A 626 -17.95 16.84 -14.61
N GLU A 627 -18.54 16.28 -15.67
CA GLU A 627 -18.90 14.85 -15.75
C GLU A 627 -17.68 13.95 -15.55
N ARG A 628 -17.89 12.82 -14.87
CA ARG A 628 -16.86 11.90 -14.33
C ARG A 628 -16.02 11.14 -15.39
N GLY A 629 -15.98 11.58 -16.65
CA GLY A 629 -15.18 10.98 -17.74
C GLY A 629 -13.84 11.67 -18.02
N ASP A 630 -13.73 12.97 -17.79
CA ASP A 630 -12.60 13.79 -18.31
C ASP A 630 -11.43 13.97 -17.33
N ARG A 631 -11.43 13.26 -16.19
CA ARG A 631 -10.36 13.39 -15.17
C ARG A 631 -9.17 12.47 -15.40
N HIS A 632 -8.56 12.50 -16.59
CA HIS A 632 -7.37 11.69 -16.85
C HIS A 632 -6.25 12.57 -17.38
N TRP A 633 -5.35 12.97 -16.48
CA TRP A 633 -4.01 13.39 -16.88
C TRP A 633 -3.31 12.20 -17.55
N ALA A 634 -2.60 12.42 -18.65
CA ALA A 634 -1.85 11.38 -19.35
C ALA A 634 -0.40 11.35 -18.81
N PRO A 635 0.14 10.19 -18.40
CA PRO A 635 1.55 10.09 -18.04
C PRO A 635 2.43 10.51 -19.21
N ILE A 636 3.45 11.34 -18.95
CA ILE A 636 4.38 11.80 -19.98
C ILE A 636 5.82 11.37 -19.67
N ARG A 637 6.63 11.22 -20.72
CA ARG A 637 8.05 10.92 -20.61
C ARG A 637 8.86 11.95 -21.38
N ILE A 638 9.89 12.52 -20.73
CA ILE A 638 10.91 13.34 -21.41
C ILE A 638 11.88 12.38 -22.10
N VAL A 639 12.01 12.51 -23.42
CA VAL A 639 12.83 11.61 -24.26
C VAL A 639 14.17 12.22 -24.64
N ALA A 640 14.22 13.54 -24.81
CA ALA A 640 15.44 14.26 -25.12
C ALA A 640 15.39 15.72 -24.65
N LEU A 641 16.57 16.29 -24.47
CA LEU A 641 16.79 17.69 -24.18
C LEU A 641 17.86 18.19 -25.16
N ASP A 642 17.44 19.01 -26.11
CA ASP A 642 18.35 19.77 -26.97
C ASP A 642 18.79 21.01 -26.16
N TYR A 643 20.08 21.35 -26.21
CA TYR A 643 20.64 22.49 -25.48
C TYR A 643 21.77 23.18 -26.27
N GLY A 644 21.94 24.48 -26.02
CA GLY A 644 22.99 25.32 -26.62
C GLY A 644 23.32 26.55 -25.78
N ALA A 645 24.02 27.50 -26.38
CA ALA A 645 24.49 28.71 -25.67
C ALA A 645 23.39 29.76 -25.47
N CYS A 646 22.36 29.73 -26.34
CA CYS A 646 21.22 30.65 -26.29
C CYS A 646 19.94 29.92 -25.89
N PRO A 647 18.97 30.55 -25.21
CA PRO A 647 17.69 29.94 -24.85
C PRO A 647 16.92 29.36 -26.03
N GLU A 648 17.10 29.92 -27.23
CA GLU A 648 16.46 29.47 -28.46
C GLU A 648 17.00 28.11 -28.94
N ASP A 649 18.23 27.75 -28.56
CA ASP A 649 18.86 26.48 -28.91
C ASP A 649 18.29 25.31 -28.10
N TRP A 650 17.51 25.61 -27.06
CA TRP A 650 16.99 24.62 -26.14
C TRP A 650 15.60 24.14 -26.52
N ARG A 651 15.41 22.83 -26.41
CA ARG A 651 14.11 22.19 -26.63
C ARG A 651 13.97 20.94 -25.81
N ILE A 652 12.87 20.84 -25.05
CA ILE A 652 12.48 19.57 -24.42
C ILE A 652 11.65 18.77 -25.40
N ARG A 653 12.01 17.51 -25.63
CA ARG A 653 11.18 16.55 -26.35
C ARG A 653 10.54 15.62 -25.34
N TRP A 654 9.22 15.52 -25.43
CA TRP A 654 8.40 14.69 -24.56
C TRP A 654 7.36 13.95 -25.40
N VAL A 655 6.88 12.83 -24.89
CA VAL A 655 5.82 12.02 -25.50
C VAL A 655 4.87 11.54 -24.42
N VAL A 656 3.66 11.13 -24.80
CA VAL A 656 2.79 10.38 -23.89
C VAL A 656 3.44 9.02 -23.64
N GLU A 657 3.39 8.51 -22.41
CA GLU A 657 4.12 7.31 -22.04
C GLU A 657 3.70 6.08 -22.88
N SER A 658 2.42 6.00 -23.26
CA SER A 658 1.93 4.98 -24.20
C SER A 658 2.63 5.04 -25.56
N GLU A 659 2.93 6.24 -26.06
CA GLU A 659 3.67 6.45 -27.30
C GLU A 659 5.18 6.15 -27.12
N ALA A 660 5.75 6.42 -25.95
CA ALA A 660 7.13 6.03 -25.63
C ALA A 660 7.29 4.50 -25.67
N PHE A 661 6.33 3.76 -25.12
CA PHE A 661 6.36 2.29 -25.16
C PHE A 661 6.21 1.78 -26.60
N ALA A 662 5.37 2.41 -27.41
CA ALA A 662 5.28 2.09 -28.83
C ALA A 662 6.61 2.36 -29.56
N GLY A 663 7.28 3.48 -29.28
CA GLY A 663 8.60 3.79 -29.84
C GLY A 663 9.68 2.79 -29.43
N GLN A 664 9.75 2.42 -28.14
CA GLN A 664 10.70 1.40 -27.64
C GLN A 664 10.44 0.02 -28.25
N PHE A 665 9.17 -0.30 -28.48
CA PHE A 665 8.78 -1.51 -29.20
C PHE A 665 9.32 -1.49 -30.64
N TRP A 666 9.14 -0.39 -31.37
CA TRP A 666 9.66 -0.26 -32.74
C TRP A 666 11.18 -0.18 -32.81
N GLU A 667 11.86 0.51 -31.89
CA GLU A 667 13.32 0.50 -31.79
C GLU A 667 13.87 -0.91 -31.55
N ALA A 668 13.18 -1.74 -30.74
CA ALA A 668 13.55 -3.13 -30.53
C ALA A 668 13.31 -4.01 -31.79
N VAL A 669 12.36 -3.64 -32.63
CA VAL A 669 12.05 -4.30 -33.90
C VAL A 669 13.02 -3.87 -35.02
N GLU A 670 13.43 -2.60 -35.03
CA GLU A 670 14.25 -1.99 -36.10
C GLU A 670 15.76 -2.00 -35.82
N ALA A 671 16.19 -2.09 -34.55
CA ALA A 671 17.60 -2.22 -34.22
C ALA A 671 18.12 -3.58 -34.73
N PRO A 672 19.22 -3.61 -35.52
CA PRO A 672 19.85 -4.87 -35.88
C PRO A 672 20.27 -5.55 -34.58
N THR A 673 19.72 -6.74 -34.34
CA THR A 673 20.05 -7.56 -33.18
C THR A 673 21.57 -7.62 -33.05
N ALA A 674 22.09 -7.13 -31.93
CA ALA A 674 23.43 -7.48 -31.52
C ALA A 674 23.46 -9.01 -31.49
N VAL A 675 24.17 -9.60 -32.46
CA VAL A 675 24.33 -11.05 -32.59
C VAL A 675 25.03 -11.51 -31.32
N MET A 676 24.28 -12.10 -30.41
CA MET A 676 24.83 -12.83 -29.28
C MET A 676 25.67 -13.98 -29.84
N PRO A 677 26.87 -14.26 -29.30
CA PRO A 677 27.67 -15.39 -29.76
C PRO A 677 26.84 -16.68 -29.69
N GLY A 678 26.49 -17.23 -30.86
CA GLY A 678 25.65 -18.42 -31.00
C GLY A 678 24.40 -18.27 -31.88
N SER A 679 23.99 -17.06 -32.28
CA SER A 679 22.84 -16.91 -33.21
C SER A 679 23.26 -17.05 -34.68
N TRP A 680 22.79 -18.10 -35.35
CA TRP A 680 22.85 -18.23 -36.82
C TRP A 680 21.62 -17.57 -37.45
N TRP A 681 21.86 -16.65 -38.38
CA TRP A 681 20.86 -16.07 -39.29
C TRP A 681 20.56 -17.04 -40.43
N CYS A 682 19.28 -17.21 -40.79
CA CYS A 682 18.89 -17.80 -42.07
C CYS A 682 18.11 -16.76 -42.87
N GLU A 683 18.73 -16.19 -43.90
CA GLU A 683 18.04 -15.44 -44.96
C GLU A 683 17.23 -16.43 -45.80
N GLN A 684 15.93 -16.20 -45.98
CA GLN A 684 15.24 -16.39 -47.27
C GLN A 684 13.81 -15.82 -47.26
N GLU A 685 13.65 -14.78 -48.09
CA GLU A 685 12.48 -14.40 -48.89
C GLU A 685 11.10 -14.18 -48.24
N LEU A 686 10.73 -12.91 -48.07
CA LEU A 686 9.33 -12.43 -48.05
C LEU A 686 9.01 -11.75 -49.39
N PRO A 687 7.86 -12.07 -50.04
CA PRO A 687 7.39 -11.32 -51.19
C PRO A 687 6.65 -10.04 -50.77
N ALA A 688 6.77 -9.05 -51.64
CA ALA A 688 6.26 -7.69 -51.52
C ALA A 688 4.75 -7.57 -51.27
N PHE A 689 4.36 -6.63 -50.39
CA PHE A 689 3.22 -5.76 -50.67
C PHE A 689 3.50 -4.30 -50.24
N VAL A 690 3.41 -3.47 -51.27
CA VAL A 690 3.60 -2.03 -51.43
C VAL A 690 2.80 -1.16 -50.46
N ILE A 691 3.47 -0.19 -49.81
CA ILE A 691 3.01 1.21 -49.77
C ILE A 691 4.22 2.12 -50.05
N ALA A 692 4.21 2.76 -51.22
CA ALA A 692 5.14 3.81 -51.67
C ALA A 692 4.77 5.16 -50.98
N ALA A 693 5.59 6.20 -50.77
CA ALA A 693 6.88 6.69 -51.28
C ALA A 693 7.31 7.92 -50.39
N PRO A 694 8.36 8.73 -50.69
CA PRO A 694 9.62 8.51 -51.40
C PRO A 694 10.88 8.91 -50.59
N LEU A 695 12.02 8.39 -51.06
CA LEU A 695 13.40 8.70 -50.70
C LEU A 695 13.78 10.19 -50.72
N LEU A 696 14.76 10.55 -49.87
CA LEU A 696 15.93 11.34 -50.28
C LEU A 696 17.20 10.87 -49.53
N CYS A 697 18.20 10.51 -50.33
CA CYS A 697 19.52 9.98 -49.98
C CYS A 697 20.39 10.98 -49.21
N PHE A 698 21.36 10.48 -48.43
CA PHE A 698 22.78 10.85 -48.56
C PHE A 698 23.70 9.83 -47.86
N GLU A 699 24.63 9.28 -48.63
CA GLU A 699 25.77 8.45 -48.18
C GLU A 699 26.79 9.28 -47.38
N SER A 700 27.52 8.65 -46.45
CA SER A 700 28.99 8.58 -46.48
C SER A 700 29.63 7.95 -45.21
N SER A 701 30.43 6.90 -45.46
CA SER A 701 31.81 6.72 -44.99
C SER A 701 32.19 6.51 -43.51
N LEU A 702 32.60 5.26 -43.22
CA LEU A 702 33.59 4.71 -42.25
C LEU A 702 34.77 5.65 -41.82
N PRO A 703 35.56 5.41 -40.72
CA PRO A 703 36.16 4.11 -40.37
C PRO A 703 36.46 3.77 -38.87
N SER A 704 37.08 2.59 -38.74
CA SER A 704 37.43 1.68 -37.62
C SER A 704 38.48 2.10 -36.58
N ALA A 705 38.43 1.52 -35.36
CA ALA A 705 39.51 0.96 -34.51
C ALA A 705 39.01 0.90 -33.04
N GLY A 706 39.31 -0.04 -32.14
CA GLY A 706 40.17 -1.22 -32.13
C GLY A 706 39.90 -2.03 -30.85
N GLN A 707 40.43 -3.26 -30.81
CA GLN A 707 40.30 -4.24 -29.74
C GLN A 707 40.92 -3.77 -28.41
N PHE A 708 40.24 -4.03 -27.30
CA PHE A 708 40.85 -4.28 -26.00
C PHE A 708 40.04 -5.34 -25.26
N ASN A 709 40.73 -6.39 -24.82
CA ASN A 709 40.22 -7.46 -23.96
C ASN A 709 40.87 -7.28 -22.58
N PRO A 710 40.12 -7.41 -21.47
CA PRO A 710 40.70 -8.14 -20.34
C PRO A 710 39.72 -9.02 -19.54
N PHE A 711 40.21 -10.23 -19.28
CA PHE A 711 40.12 -11.04 -18.05
C PHE A 711 38.84 -11.77 -17.63
N GLU A 712 39.02 -13.10 -17.57
CA GLU A 712 38.33 -14.09 -16.77
C GLU A 712 38.24 -13.71 -15.28
N SER A 713 37.08 -13.94 -14.67
CA SER A 713 36.96 -14.30 -13.26
C SER A 713 35.83 -15.30 -13.07
N SER A 714 36.20 -16.54 -12.76
CA SER A 714 35.35 -17.60 -12.23
C SER A 714 34.82 -17.26 -10.82
N ASP A 715 33.71 -17.91 -10.46
CA ASP A 715 33.03 -17.93 -9.15
C ASP A 715 32.07 -16.78 -8.82
N ILE A 716 30.82 -16.92 -9.30
CA ILE A 716 29.63 -16.44 -8.59
C ILE A 716 28.69 -17.63 -8.41
N SER A 717 28.50 -18.03 -7.16
CA SER A 717 27.44 -18.92 -6.71
C SER A 717 26.09 -18.48 -7.30
N ARG A 718 25.55 -19.30 -8.21
CA ARG A 718 24.22 -19.12 -8.82
C ARG A 718 23.18 -19.12 -7.68
N ALA A 719 22.61 -17.95 -7.39
CA ALA A 719 21.44 -17.86 -6.52
C ALA A 719 20.29 -18.62 -7.18
N LEU A 720 19.67 -19.57 -6.47
CA LEU A 720 18.43 -20.24 -6.90
C LEU A 720 17.41 -19.17 -7.29
N GLU A 721 16.83 -19.28 -8.49
CA GLU A 721 15.74 -18.40 -8.93
C GLU A 721 14.54 -18.57 -7.98
N ARG A 722 14.11 -17.48 -7.33
CA ARG A 722 13.00 -17.53 -6.38
C ARG A 722 11.66 -17.64 -7.12
N PRO A 723 10.73 -18.53 -6.70
CA PRO A 723 9.38 -18.60 -7.24
C PRO A 723 8.61 -17.28 -7.12
N GLY A 724 7.80 -16.94 -8.12
CA GLY A 724 7.13 -15.64 -8.25
C GLY A 724 5.93 -15.43 -7.31
N LYS A 725 5.30 -16.49 -6.78
CA LYS A 725 4.12 -16.43 -5.89
C LYS A 725 4.39 -16.78 -4.43
N GLN A 726 5.64 -17.11 -4.10
CA GLN A 726 6.06 -17.46 -2.76
C GLN A 726 5.84 -16.30 -1.76
N GLY A 727 5.13 -16.57 -0.66
CA GLY A 727 4.82 -15.57 0.37
C GLY A 727 3.57 -14.74 0.10
N GLU A 728 2.96 -14.86 -1.08
CA GLU A 728 1.69 -14.19 -1.44
C GLU A 728 0.56 -15.21 -1.61
N TRP A 729 0.74 -16.22 -2.48
CA TRP A 729 -0.31 -17.21 -2.80
C TRP A 729 -0.18 -18.50 -1.99
N TYR A 730 1.02 -18.81 -1.54
CA TYR A 730 1.33 -19.90 -0.63
C TYR A 730 2.42 -19.46 0.37
N VAL A 731 2.52 -20.19 1.48
CA VAL A 731 3.44 -19.84 2.57
C VAL A 731 4.88 -19.79 2.08
N GLY A 732 5.58 -18.68 2.35
CA GLY A 732 6.94 -18.48 1.85
C GLY A 732 8.04 -19.24 2.61
N ASP A 733 7.75 -19.72 3.80
CA ASP A 733 8.68 -20.54 4.59
C ASP A 733 8.57 -22.02 4.15
N PRO A 734 9.66 -22.66 3.66
CA PRO A 734 9.60 -24.01 3.10
C PRO A 734 9.13 -25.07 4.09
N ASP A 735 9.51 -24.97 5.37
CA ASP A 735 9.14 -25.94 6.40
C ASP A 735 7.65 -25.83 6.75
N ARG A 736 7.15 -24.59 6.89
CA ARG A 736 5.72 -24.35 7.13
C ARG A 736 4.86 -24.72 5.93
N LEU A 737 5.33 -24.44 4.71
CA LEU A 737 4.65 -24.87 3.49
C LEU A 737 4.60 -26.38 3.41
N SER A 738 5.70 -27.06 3.77
CA SER A 738 5.76 -28.53 3.82
C SER A 738 4.70 -29.05 4.77
N ALA A 739 4.71 -28.60 6.02
CA ALA A 739 3.75 -29.03 7.03
C ALA A 739 2.29 -28.75 6.62
N GLN A 740 2.04 -27.63 5.93
CA GLN A 740 0.71 -27.30 5.42
C GLN A 740 0.26 -28.28 4.33
N LEU A 741 1.13 -28.55 3.34
CA LEU A 741 0.82 -29.49 2.26
C LEU A 741 0.71 -30.93 2.76
N ASP A 742 1.59 -31.34 3.66
CA ASP A 742 1.55 -32.66 4.30
C ASP A 742 0.23 -32.82 5.08
N GLY A 743 -0.19 -31.81 5.85
CA GLY A 743 -1.49 -31.82 6.53
C GLY A 743 -2.68 -31.95 5.57
N PHE A 744 -2.70 -31.18 4.47
CA PHE A 744 -3.77 -31.30 3.46
C PHE A 744 -3.79 -32.66 2.78
N LEU A 745 -2.60 -33.23 2.49
CA LEU A 745 -2.46 -34.57 1.92
C LEU A 745 -2.94 -35.63 2.92
N ASP A 746 -2.62 -35.51 4.20
CA ASP A 746 -2.98 -36.47 5.24
C ASP A 746 -4.48 -36.44 5.59
N ASP A 747 -5.15 -35.30 5.38
CA ASP A 747 -6.61 -35.18 5.52
C ASP A 747 -7.39 -35.94 4.42
N VAL A 748 -6.74 -36.32 3.31
CA VAL A 748 -7.36 -37.17 2.28
C VAL A 748 -7.41 -38.61 2.78
N PRO A 749 -8.57 -39.29 2.74
CA PRO A 749 -8.68 -40.69 3.15
C PRO A 749 -7.69 -41.60 2.41
N GLU A 750 -7.20 -42.66 3.06
CA GLU A 750 -6.26 -43.62 2.43
C GLU A 750 -6.83 -44.33 1.18
N LYS A 751 -8.15 -44.27 1.00
CA LYS A 751 -8.86 -44.84 -0.15
C LYS A 751 -9.87 -43.86 -0.72
N ILE A 752 -9.97 -43.82 -2.05
CA ILE A 752 -11.02 -43.12 -2.79
C ILE A 752 -11.77 -44.16 -3.64
N ASP A 753 -13.09 -44.20 -3.53
CA ASP A 753 -13.95 -45.18 -4.22
C ASP A 753 -13.43 -46.63 -4.09
N ASP A 754 -13.08 -47.02 -2.86
CA ASP A 754 -12.49 -48.31 -2.47
C ASP A 754 -11.09 -48.65 -3.04
N ASN A 755 -10.51 -47.77 -3.85
CA ASN A 755 -9.16 -47.91 -4.38
C ASN A 755 -8.13 -47.30 -3.42
N GLY A 756 -6.98 -47.97 -3.25
CA GLY A 756 -5.84 -47.39 -2.54
C GLY A 756 -5.23 -46.20 -3.29
N LEU A 757 -4.55 -45.33 -2.55
CA LEU A 757 -3.85 -44.16 -3.11
C LEU A 757 -2.33 -44.39 -3.19
N PRO A 758 -1.65 -43.93 -4.27
CA PRO A 758 -2.24 -43.33 -5.47
C PRO A 758 -3.06 -44.32 -6.29
N ILE A 759 -4.00 -43.82 -7.10
CA ILE A 759 -4.90 -44.67 -7.89
C ILE A 759 -4.11 -45.22 -9.09
N PRO A 760 -3.96 -46.55 -9.23
CA PRO A 760 -3.13 -47.12 -10.28
C PRO A 760 -3.52 -46.64 -11.68
N GLY A 761 -2.57 -46.06 -12.41
CA GLY A 761 -2.79 -45.52 -13.76
C GLY A 761 -3.53 -44.19 -13.83
N ALA A 762 -3.86 -43.55 -12.71
CA ALA A 762 -4.40 -42.19 -12.69
C ALA A 762 -3.31 -41.16 -13.02
N ARG A 763 -3.07 -40.97 -14.33
CA ARG A 763 -1.97 -40.14 -14.85
C ARG A 763 -2.41 -38.73 -15.25
N VAL A 764 -3.70 -38.45 -15.30
CA VAL A 764 -4.24 -37.13 -15.65
C VAL A 764 -5.09 -36.62 -14.50
N ILE A 765 -4.85 -35.40 -14.02
CA ILE A 765 -5.64 -34.78 -12.95
C ILE A 765 -6.14 -33.40 -13.35
N ILE A 766 -7.27 -33.00 -12.76
CA ILE A 766 -7.73 -31.60 -12.70
C ILE A 766 -7.56 -31.14 -11.26
N ALA A 767 -6.86 -30.02 -11.06
CA ALA A 767 -6.63 -29.43 -9.75
C ALA A 767 -6.77 -27.89 -9.80
N PRO A 768 -7.18 -27.25 -8.69
CA PRO A 768 -7.37 -25.81 -8.62
C PRO A 768 -6.04 -25.06 -8.48
N HIS A 769 -6.04 -23.76 -8.81
CA HIS A 769 -4.86 -22.89 -8.77
C HIS A 769 -5.05 -21.56 -8.03
N ALA A 770 -6.12 -21.41 -7.24
CA ALA A 770 -6.18 -20.32 -6.26
C ALA A 770 -5.12 -20.48 -5.15
N GLY A 771 -4.95 -19.46 -4.30
CA GLY A 771 -4.04 -19.52 -3.15
C GLY A 771 -4.35 -20.68 -2.19
N TYR A 772 -3.31 -21.30 -1.64
CA TYR A 772 -3.42 -22.56 -0.88
C TYR A 772 -4.28 -22.49 0.38
N THR A 773 -4.46 -21.30 0.96
CA THR A 773 -5.40 -21.09 2.07
C THR A 773 -6.84 -21.45 1.69
N TYR A 774 -7.22 -21.32 0.42
CA TYR A 774 -8.57 -21.59 -0.07
C TYR A 774 -8.65 -22.94 -0.78
N SER A 775 -7.85 -23.14 -1.83
CA SER A 775 -7.96 -24.30 -2.72
C SER A 775 -7.02 -25.45 -2.37
N GLY A 776 -6.04 -25.21 -1.49
CA GLY A 776 -5.02 -26.19 -1.10
C GLY A 776 -5.61 -27.51 -0.62
N PRO A 777 -6.56 -27.53 0.34
CA PRO A 777 -7.22 -28.76 0.78
C PRO A 777 -7.95 -29.51 -0.34
N THR A 778 -8.53 -28.81 -1.30
CA THR A 778 -9.19 -29.45 -2.45
C THR A 778 -8.16 -30.08 -3.37
N ALA A 779 -7.12 -29.34 -3.75
CA ALA A 779 -6.04 -29.83 -4.62
C ALA A 779 -5.39 -31.13 -4.12
N ALA A 780 -5.27 -31.31 -2.80
CA ALA A 780 -4.70 -32.51 -2.19
C ALA A 780 -5.35 -33.81 -2.70
N TRP A 781 -6.67 -33.79 -2.94
CA TRP A 781 -7.41 -34.97 -3.42
C TRP A 781 -6.95 -35.41 -4.82
N ALA A 782 -6.73 -34.46 -5.73
CA ALA A 782 -6.17 -34.74 -7.05
C ALA A 782 -4.73 -35.27 -6.96
N TYR A 783 -3.89 -34.63 -6.15
CA TYR A 783 -2.47 -35.03 -6.02
C TYR A 783 -2.26 -36.36 -5.30
N LYS A 784 -3.13 -36.74 -4.35
CA LYS A 784 -3.11 -38.08 -3.74
C LYS A 784 -3.58 -39.15 -4.72
N ALA A 785 -4.55 -38.84 -5.59
CA ALA A 785 -5.00 -39.77 -6.63
C ALA A 785 -3.93 -40.00 -7.72
N LEU A 786 -3.13 -38.97 -8.03
CA LEU A 786 -2.11 -38.98 -9.09
C LEU A 786 -1.04 -40.07 -8.88
N ASP A 787 -0.93 -40.98 -9.85
CA ASP A 787 0.10 -42.03 -9.93
C ASP A 787 1.30 -41.56 -10.74
N LEU A 788 2.41 -41.28 -10.04
CA LEU A 788 3.68 -40.84 -10.60
C LEU A 788 4.71 -41.97 -10.70
N SER A 789 4.35 -43.21 -10.32
CA SER A 789 5.32 -44.31 -10.15
C SER A 789 6.12 -44.67 -11.41
N LYS A 790 5.59 -44.34 -12.60
CA LYS A 790 6.23 -44.55 -13.91
C LYS A 790 6.55 -43.24 -14.63
N ALA A 791 6.24 -42.09 -14.03
CA ALA A 791 6.36 -40.81 -14.70
C ALA A 791 7.83 -40.46 -14.94
N LYS A 792 8.17 -40.16 -16.19
CA LYS A 792 9.41 -39.49 -16.59
C LYS A 792 9.19 -38.04 -17.02
N ARG A 793 7.94 -37.70 -17.38
CA ARG A 793 7.54 -36.36 -17.82
C ARG A 793 6.18 -35.97 -17.22
N VAL A 794 6.04 -34.72 -16.79
CA VAL A 794 4.80 -34.16 -16.25
C VAL A 794 4.41 -32.92 -17.05
N PHE A 795 3.31 -32.98 -17.78
CA PHE A 795 2.75 -31.85 -18.52
C PHE A 795 1.90 -30.99 -17.58
N LEU A 796 2.14 -29.68 -17.54
CA LEU A 796 1.32 -28.73 -16.79
C LEU A 796 0.55 -27.86 -17.79
N LEU A 797 -0.77 -27.99 -17.81
CA LEU A 797 -1.64 -27.26 -18.72
C LEU A 797 -2.40 -26.19 -17.94
N GLY A 798 -2.03 -24.92 -18.14
CA GLY A 798 -2.60 -23.78 -17.45
C GLY A 798 -3.35 -22.81 -18.37
N PRO A 799 -4.40 -22.11 -17.91
CA PRO A 799 -4.91 -20.94 -18.62
C PRO A 799 -3.94 -19.75 -18.50
N SER A 800 -3.97 -18.84 -19.48
CA SER A 800 -3.22 -17.58 -19.42
C SER A 800 -4.04 -16.48 -18.73
N HIS A 801 -3.52 -15.91 -17.64
CA HIS A 801 -4.08 -14.76 -16.93
C HIS A 801 -3.24 -13.48 -17.12
N THR A 802 -1.97 -13.62 -17.49
CA THR A 802 -1.04 -12.47 -17.56
C THR A 802 -1.05 -11.74 -18.88
N TYR A 803 -1.55 -12.37 -19.95
CA TYR A 803 -1.74 -11.76 -21.27
C TYR A 803 -2.81 -12.50 -22.06
N TYR A 804 -3.37 -11.81 -23.06
CA TYR A 804 -4.23 -12.46 -24.04
C TYR A 804 -3.40 -13.42 -24.90
N LEU A 805 -3.75 -14.70 -24.84
CA LEU A 805 -3.18 -15.75 -25.66
C LEU A 805 -4.29 -16.34 -26.51
N HIS A 806 -4.11 -16.36 -27.82
CA HIS A 806 -4.89 -17.18 -28.75
C HIS A 806 -4.07 -18.41 -29.10
N GLY A 807 -4.65 -19.62 -29.04
CA GLY A 807 -3.90 -20.85 -29.30
C GLY A 807 -3.17 -21.39 -28.06
N VAL A 808 -1.93 -21.85 -28.26
CA VAL A 808 -1.10 -22.52 -27.24
C VAL A 808 0.26 -21.84 -27.16
N ALA A 809 0.82 -21.74 -25.96
CA ALA A 809 2.21 -21.32 -25.75
C ALA A 809 2.93 -22.28 -24.80
N VAL A 810 4.21 -22.54 -25.05
CA VAL A 810 5.06 -23.41 -24.21
C VAL A 810 6.23 -22.62 -23.62
N THR A 811 6.65 -22.99 -22.41
CA THR A 811 7.71 -22.27 -21.70
C THR A 811 9.04 -22.24 -22.46
N THR A 812 9.83 -21.21 -22.19
CA THR A 812 11.24 -21.11 -22.61
C THR A 812 12.22 -21.22 -21.44
N HIS A 813 11.72 -21.33 -20.21
CA HIS A 813 12.57 -21.59 -19.05
C HIS A 813 13.13 -23.01 -19.11
N ALA A 814 14.38 -23.17 -18.70
CA ALA A 814 14.99 -24.49 -18.55
C ALA A 814 14.56 -25.18 -17.23
N ARG A 815 14.09 -24.40 -16.26
CA ARG A 815 13.77 -24.84 -14.90
C ARG A 815 12.70 -23.96 -14.28
N TYR A 816 11.92 -24.53 -13.35
CA TYR A 816 11.00 -23.78 -12.51
C TYR A 816 11.38 -23.95 -11.04
N GLY A 817 11.55 -22.84 -10.33
CA GLY A 817 11.86 -22.85 -8.91
C GLY A 817 10.67 -23.27 -8.05
N THR A 818 10.95 -23.97 -6.96
CA THR A 818 10.04 -24.21 -5.82
C THR A 818 10.75 -23.82 -4.52
N PRO A 819 10.05 -23.73 -3.38
CA PRO A 819 10.70 -23.44 -2.10
C PRO A 819 11.75 -24.47 -1.64
N TRP A 820 11.76 -25.68 -2.20
CA TRP A 820 12.68 -26.77 -1.83
C TRP A 820 13.77 -27.02 -2.87
N GLY A 821 13.51 -26.72 -4.14
CA GLY A 821 14.44 -26.98 -5.24
C GLY A 821 13.82 -26.65 -6.61
N GLU A 822 14.55 -26.96 -7.68
CA GLU A 822 14.11 -26.66 -9.05
C GLU A 822 13.55 -27.91 -9.74
N LEU A 823 12.47 -27.74 -10.52
CA LEU A 823 11.97 -28.76 -11.44
C LEU A 823 12.52 -28.48 -12.84
N ARG A 824 13.12 -29.50 -13.47
CA ARG A 824 13.76 -29.39 -14.80
C ARG A 824 12.72 -29.42 -15.91
N VAL A 825 12.81 -28.53 -16.88
CA VAL A 825 11.96 -28.57 -18.08
C VAL A 825 12.51 -29.60 -19.07
N ASP A 826 11.61 -30.34 -19.74
CA ASP A 826 12.00 -31.24 -20.83
C ASP A 826 12.28 -30.44 -22.10
N ASP A 827 13.53 -29.97 -22.27
CA ASP A 827 13.90 -29.14 -23.41
C ASP A 827 13.64 -29.80 -24.76
N LYS A 828 13.73 -31.13 -24.84
CA LYS A 828 13.50 -31.89 -26.07
C LYS A 828 12.02 -31.83 -26.44
N VAL A 829 11.14 -32.24 -25.53
CA VAL A 829 9.70 -32.24 -25.76
C VAL A 829 9.16 -30.81 -25.92
N ALA A 830 9.64 -29.86 -25.12
CA ALA A 830 9.27 -28.45 -25.28
C ALA A 830 9.65 -27.92 -26.67
N SER A 831 10.80 -28.31 -27.21
CA SER A 831 11.22 -27.94 -28.57
C SER A 831 10.39 -28.62 -29.65
N GLU A 832 10.02 -29.90 -29.48
CA GLU A 832 9.12 -30.62 -30.38
C GLU A 832 7.75 -29.93 -30.43
N ILE A 833 7.22 -29.47 -29.29
CA ILE A 833 5.95 -28.75 -29.20
C ILE A 833 6.06 -27.34 -29.83
N ARG A 834 7.16 -26.61 -29.60
CA ARG A 834 7.42 -25.32 -30.26
C ARG A 834 7.47 -25.39 -31.78
N ALA A 835 7.84 -26.55 -32.33
CA ALA A 835 7.91 -26.76 -33.77
C ALA A 835 6.54 -27.02 -34.43
N ILE A 836 5.48 -27.19 -33.63
CA ILE A 836 4.10 -27.32 -34.13
C ILE A 836 3.61 -25.94 -34.59
N ASP A 837 3.06 -25.89 -35.80
CA ASP A 837 2.55 -24.64 -36.37
C ASP A 837 1.47 -24.00 -35.47
N GLY A 838 1.58 -22.69 -35.26
CA GLY A 838 0.70 -21.93 -34.37
C GLY A 838 1.01 -22.02 -32.87
N VAL A 839 1.95 -22.86 -32.43
CA VAL A 839 2.40 -22.87 -31.02
C VAL A 839 3.43 -21.75 -30.79
N GLN A 840 3.20 -20.96 -29.74
CA GLN A 840 4.02 -19.80 -29.39
C GLN A 840 4.97 -20.12 -28.23
N ASN A 841 5.95 -19.24 -28.01
CA ASN A 841 6.69 -19.22 -26.76
C ASN A 841 5.90 -18.40 -25.74
N ILE A 842 5.85 -18.86 -24.49
CA ILE A 842 5.40 -18.00 -23.39
C ILE A 842 6.44 -16.87 -23.25
N PRO A 843 6.05 -15.58 -23.31
CA PRO A 843 6.97 -14.50 -23.04
C PRO A 843 7.53 -14.63 -21.61
N VAL A 844 8.85 -14.58 -21.43
CA VAL A 844 9.52 -14.83 -20.13
C VAL A 844 8.86 -14.05 -18.97
N ARG A 845 8.63 -12.74 -19.16
CA ARG A 845 8.00 -11.89 -18.15
C ARG A 845 6.57 -12.32 -17.78
N ASN A 846 5.86 -12.92 -18.73
CA ASN A 846 4.51 -13.41 -18.54
C ASN A 846 4.52 -14.77 -17.85
N ASP A 847 5.50 -15.62 -18.17
CA ASP A 847 5.74 -16.89 -17.49
C ASP A 847 6.04 -16.66 -15.99
N ASP A 848 6.98 -15.77 -15.67
CA ASP A 848 7.33 -15.38 -14.28
C ASP A 848 6.13 -14.84 -13.46
N LYS A 849 5.14 -14.27 -14.16
CA LYS A 849 3.95 -13.69 -13.53
C LYS A 849 2.78 -14.63 -13.50
N GLU A 850 2.80 -15.72 -14.27
CA GLU A 850 1.66 -16.61 -14.39
C GLU A 850 1.57 -17.49 -13.15
N HIS A 851 0.38 -17.55 -12.56
CA HIS A 851 0.17 -18.34 -11.34
C HIS A 851 -0.48 -19.68 -11.64
N SER A 852 -1.19 -19.82 -12.77
CA SER A 852 -1.91 -21.05 -13.10
C SER A 852 -0.99 -22.27 -13.22
N LEU A 853 0.27 -22.07 -13.61
CA LEU A 853 1.30 -23.11 -13.65
C LEU A 853 2.04 -23.23 -12.30
N GLU A 854 2.48 -22.11 -11.72
CA GLU A 854 3.31 -22.10 -10.50
C GLU A 854 2.60 -22.76 -9.31
N MET A 855 1.29 -22.58 -9.17
CA MET A 855 0.52 -23.11 -8.04
C MET A 855 0.47 -24.64 -7.99
N HIS A 856 0.87 -25.34 -9.06
CA HIS A 856 0.99 -26.79 -9.10
C HIS A 856 2.37 -27.31 -8.71
N LEU A 857 3.40 -26.47 -8.73
CA LEU A 857 4.78 -26.91 -8.56
C LEU A 857 5.08 -27.36 -7.12
N PRO A 858 4.64 -26.68 -6.05
CA PRO A 858 4.90 -27.15 -4.68
C PRO A 858 4.25 -28.50 -4.40
N TYR A 859 2.98 -28.69 -4.79
CA TYR A 859 2.30 -29.97 -4.65
C TYR A 859 2.97 -31.08 -5.46
N LEU A 860 3.37 -30.79 -6.71
CA LEU A 860 4.09 -31.74 -7.54
C LEU A 860 5.42 -32.13 -6.89
N TYR A 861 6.23 -31.16 -6.47
CA TYR A 861 7.52 -31.41 -5.81
C TYR A 861 7.35 -32.33 -4.60
N LYS A 862 6.34 -32.08 -3.75
CA LYS A 862 6.02 -32.94 -2.61
C LYS A 862 5.65 -34.37 -2.99
N ARG A 863 4.85 -34.55 -4.04
CA ARG A 863 4.50 -35.90 -4.52
C ARG A 863 5.69 -36.61 -5.17
N LEU A 864 6.61 -35.87 -5.79
CA LEU A 864 7.85 -36.42 -6.31
C LEU A 864 8.79 -36.87 -5.19
N GLU A 865 8.97 -36.06 -4.15
CA GLU A 865 9.75 -36.41 -2.95
C GLU A 865 9.21 -37.69 -2.28
N GLN A 866 7.88 -37.89 -2.27
CA GLN A 866 7.25 -39.09 -1.73
C GLN A 866 7.34 -40.34 -2.63
N THR A 867 7.62 -40.16 -3.93
CA THR A 867 7.58 -41.25 -4.92
C THR A 867 8.99 -41.70 -5.35
N PHE A 868 9.94 -40.78 -5.45
CA PHE A 868 11.27 -41.02 -5.97
C PHE A 868 12.33 -40.91 -4.87
N SER A 869 13.42 -41.67 -4.99
CA SER A 869 14.45 -41.75 -3.95
C SER A 869 15.44 -40.57 -3.96
N SER A 870 15.54 -39.84 -5.07
CA SER A 870 16.46 -38.73 -5.28
C SER A 870 15.85 -37.69 -6.24
N GLU A 871 16.20 -36.42 -6.06
CA GLU A 871 15.82 -35.32 -6.97
C GLU A 871 16.34 -35.53 -8.40
N GLU A 872 17.45 -36.27 -8.57
CA GLU A 872 17.98 -36.59 -9.90
C GLU A 872 17.04 -37.47 -10.73
N ASP A 873 16.22 -38.28 -10.05
CA ASP A 873 15.23 -39.18 -10.64
C ASP A 873 13.88 -38.49 -10.88
N PHE A 874 13.72 -37.22 -10.46
CA PHE A 874 12.47 -36.51 -10.68
C PHE A 874 12.17 -36.36 -12.18
N PRO A 875 10.91 -36.61 -12.59
CA PRO A 875 10.47 -36.40 -13.96
C PRO A 875 10.64 -34.94 -14.35
N THR A 876 10.92 -34.73 -15.64
CA THR A 876 10.95 -33.39 -16.21
C THR A 876 9.53 -32.82 -16.35
N VAL A 877 9.39 -31.50 -16.33
CA VAL A 877 8.12 -30.81 -16.49
C VAL A 877 7.99 -30.20 -17.89
N ILE A 878 6.77 -30.11 -18.40
CA ILE A 878 6.44 -29.43 -19.67
C ILE A 878 5.30 -28.45 -19.42
N PRO A 879 5.62 -27.21 -18.99
CA PRO A 879 4.63 -26.16 -18.76
C PRO A 879 4.11 -25.55 -20.07
N ILE A 880 2.78 -25.54 -20.22
CA ILE A 880 2.06 -25.10 -21.41
C ILE A 880 0.88 -24.22 -21.00
N LEU A 881 0.79 -23.02 -21.58
CA LEU A 881 -0.38 -22.18 -21.50
C LEU A 881 -1.33 -22.45 -22.66
N ILE A 882 -2.60 -22.68 -22.32
CA ILE A 882 -3.70 -22.84 -23.28
C ILE A 882 -4.54 -21.56 -23.21
N GLY A 883 -4.55 -20.82 -24.30
CA GLY A 883 -5.28 -19.57 -24.44
C GLY A 883 -6.74 -19.75 -24.86
N ASP A 884 -7.30 -18.68 -25.42
CA ASP A 884 -8.63 -18.69 -26.02
C ASP A 884 -8.60 -19.51 -27.32
N ASN A 885 -9.40 -20.57 -27.36
CA ASN A 885 -9.51 -21.52 -28.47
C ASN A 885 -10.97 -21.83 -28.76
N ASN A 886 -11.31 -21.97 -30.04
CA ASN A 886 -12.62 -22.47 -30.45
C ASN A 886 -12.66 -24.01 -30.46
N LYS A 887 -13.87 -24.57 -30.61
CA LYS A 887 -14.12 -26.02 -30.60
C LYS A 887 -13.24 -26.82 -31.57
N SER A 888 -12.96 -26.29 -32.76
CA SER A 888 -12.14 -26.99 -33.76
C SER A 888 -10.66 -26.94 -33.38
N GLU A 889 -10.19 -25.79 -32.90
CA GLU A 889 -8.81 -25.59 -32.44
C GLU A 889 -8.50 -26.50 -31.24
N GLU A 890 -9.41 -26.62 -30.27
CA GLU A 890 -9.22 -27.51 -29.13
C GLU A 890 -9.08 -28.98 -29.55
N LYS A 891 -9.79 -29.40 -30.60
CA LYS A 891 -9.66 -30.75 -31.18
C LYS A 891 -8.34 -30.95 -31.91
N GLU A 892 -7.88 -29.96 -32.68
CA GLU A 892 -6.57 -30.03 -33.31
C GLU A 892 -5.44 -30.09 -32.26
N ILE A 893 -5.59 -29.34 -31.16
CA ILE A 893 -4.65 -29.41 -30.03
C ILE A 893 -4.69 -30.79 -29.37
N GLY A 894 -5.89 -31.32 -29.14
CA GLY A 894 -6.09 -32.65 -28.58
C GLY A 894 -5.40 -33.75 -29.39
N LYS A 895 -5.47 -33.69 -30.72
CA LYS A 895 -4.84 -34.66 -31.63
C LYS A 895 -3.33 -34.76 -31.44
N TRP A 896 -2.61 -33.64 -31.32
CA TRP A 896 -1.16 -33.70 -31.14
C TRP A 896 -0.75 -33.94 -29.69
N LEU A 897 -1.63 -33.69 -28.70
CA LEU A 897 -1.41 -34.10 -27.31
C LEU A 897 -1.63 -35.60 -27.08
N ALA A 898 -2.52 -36.24 -27.85
CA ALA A 898 -2.89 -37.64 -27.67
C ALA A 898 -1.72 -38.64 -27.68
N PRO A 899 -0.69 -38.52 -28.54
CA PRO A 899 0.50 -39.37 -28.46
C PRO A 899 1.25 -39.29 -27.12
N TYR A 900 1.34 -38.10 -26.53
CA TYR A 900 1.96 -37.91 -25.22
C TYR A 900 1.08 -38.48 -24.10
N LEU A 901 -0.23 -38.37 -24.23
CA LEU A 901 -1.18 -38.90 -23.25
C LEU A 901 -1.20 -40.45 -23.25
N LYS A 902 -1.04 -41.06 -24.43
CA LYS A 902 -0.94 -42.52 -24.62
C LYS A 902 0.34 -43.13 -24.03
N ASP A 903 1.42 -42.37 -23.95
CA ASP A 903 2.68 -42.83 -23.37
C ASP A 903 2.53 -43.01 -21.84
N PRO A 904 2.70 -44.25 -21.31
CA PRO A 904 2.51 -44.53 -19.88
C PRO A 904 3.55 -43.85 -18.98
N GLU A 905 4.63 -43.30 -19.54
CA GLU A 905 5.67 -42.57 -18.81
C GLU A 905 5.34 -41.08 -18.63
N ASN A 906 4.16 -40.63 -19.07
CA ASN A 906 3.74 -39.24 -18.96
C ASN A 906 2.57 -39.09 -17.97
N ALA A 907 2.60 -37.99 -17.21
CA ALA A 907 1.49 -37.53 -16.39
C ALA A 907 1.07 -36.10 -16.79
N PHE A 908 -0.17 -35.73 -16.52
CA PHE A 908 -0.77 -34.45 -16.91
C PHE A 908 -1.48 -33.80 -15.71
N ILE A 909 -1.17 -32.54 -15.48
CA ILE A 909 -1.81 -31.69 -14.48
C ILE A 909 -2.57 -30.60 -15.24
N VAL A 910 -3.90 -30.64 -15.17
CA VAL A 910 -4.79 -29.68 -15.80
C VAL A 910 -5.25 -28.69 -14.75
N SER A 911 -4.82 -27.44 -14.92
CA SER A 911 -5.02 -26.37 -13.95
C SER A 911 -6.36 -25.67 -14.19
N SER A 912 -7.28 -25.75 -13.22
CA SER A 912 -8.57 -25.04 -13.32
C SER A 912 -9.25 -24.82 -11.97
N ASP A 913 -9.60 -23.57 -11.70
CA ASP A 913 -10.73 -23.20 -10.84
C ASP A 913 -12.04 -23.21 -11.66
N PHE A 914 -13.18 -23.27 -10.98
CA PHE A 914 -14.52 -23.35 -11.58
C PHE A 914 -15.23 -21.99 -11.48
N CYS A 915 -16.52 -21.93 -11.18
CA CYS A 915 -17.28 -20.68 -11.18
C CYS A 915 -16.62 -19.58 -10.34
N HIS A 916 -16.28 -18.47 -10.99
CA HIS A 916 -15.95 -17.18 -10.36
C HIS A 916 -17.21 -16.32 -10.34
N TRP A 917 -17.91 -16.29 -9.21
CA TRP A 917 -19.17 -15.60 -9.05
C TRP A 917 -19.00 -14.31 -8.25
N GLY A 918 -19.57 -13.21 -8.74
CA GLY A 918 -19.60 -11.91 -8.06
C GLY A 918 -19.44 -10.72 -9.02
N GLY A 919 -19.74 -9.51 -8.52
CA GLY A 919 -19.67 -8.28 -9.33
C GLY A 919 -18.29 -8.01 -9.94
N HIS A 920 -17.22 -8.27 -9.18
CA HIS A 920 -15.82 -8.08 -9.60
C HIS A 920 -15.39 -9.01 -10.75
N PHE A 921 -16.08 -10.15 -10.93
CA PHE A 921 -15.86 -11.10 -12.02
C PHE A 921 -16.80 -10.85 -13.22
N ASP A 922 -17.64 -9.81 -13.14
CA ASP A 922 -18.74 -9.52 -14.07
C ASP A 922 -19.73 -10.69 -14.28
N TYR A 923 -19.77 -11.63 -13.33
CA TYR A 923 -20.56 -12.86 -13.41
C TYR A 923 -21.43 -13.04 -12.17
N THR A 924 -22.69 -12.61 -12.27
CA THR A 924 -23.69 -12.71 -11.18
C THR A 924 -24.92 -13.50 -11.63
N VAL A 925 -24.71 -14.57 -12.39
CA VAL A 925 -25.78 -15.41 -12.93
C VAL A 925 -26.53 -16.13 -11.79
N TYR A 926 -27.85 -16.16 -11.88
CA TYR A 926 -28.75 -16.71 -10.88
C TYR A 926 -29.95 -17.41 -11.52
N ALA A 927 -30.39 -18.54 -10.94
CA ALA A 927 -31.53 -19.32 -11.39
C ALA A 927 -32.59 -19.39 -10.27
N PRO A 928 -33.64 -18.55 -10.28
CA PRO A 928 -34.62 -18.48 -9.20
C PRO A 928 -35.44 -19.78 -9.00
N ASP A 929 -35.65 -20.55 -10.07
CA ASP A 929 -36.37 -21.83 -10.02
C ASP A 929 -35.44 -23.06 -10.12
N GLY A 930 -34.12 -22.84 -10.12
CA GLY A 930 -33.12 -23.90 -10.28
C GLY A 930 -33.06 -24.52 -11.68
N THR A 931 -33.58 -23.85 -12.72
CA THR A 931 -33.53 -24.33 -14.11
C THR A 931 -32.66 -23.46 -15.01
N LEU A 932 -32.10 -24.05 -16.07
CA LEU A 932 -31.33 -23.31 -17.08
C LEU A 932 -32.14 -22.27 -17.84
N SER A 933 -33.46 -22.47 -17.96
CA SER A 933 -34.36 -21.54 -18.64
C SER A 933 -34.59 -20.23 -17.89
N SER A 934 -34.33 -20.19 -16.59
CA SER A 934 -34.57 -19.01 -15.75
C SER A 934 -33.30 -18.19 -15.46
N LEU A 935 -32.16 -18.57 -16.04
CA LEU A 935 -30.88 -17.89 -15.81
C LEU A 935 -30.99 -16.39 -16.12
N ARG A 936 -30.64 -15.58 -15.12
CA ARG A 936 -30.62 -14.12 -15.23
C ARG A 936 -29.45 -13.54 -14.43
N LYS A 937 -29.03 -12.33 -14.78
CA LYS A 937 -27.99 -11.60 -14.04
C LYS A 937 -28.61 -10.88 -12.83
N LEU A 938 -28.13 -11.17 -11.62
CA LEU A 938 -28.52 -10.43 -10.41
C LEU A 938 -27.86 -9.04 -10.38
N ARG A 939 -28.62 -8.05 -9.92
CA ARG A 939 -28.13 -6.68 -9.66
C ARG A 939 -27.70 -6.58 -8.20
N GLU A 940 -26.66 -5.79 -7.89
CA GLU A 940 -26.07 -5.62 -6.55
C GLU A 940 -27.04 -5.23 -5.41
N ARG A 941 -28.27 -4.82 -5.71
CA ARG A 941 -29.29 -4.45 -4.70
C ARG A 941 -30.54 -5.32 -4.73
N GLY A 942 -30.55 -6.38 -5.55
CA GLY A 942 -31.72 -7.25 -5.72
C GLY A 942 -31.61 -8.50 -4.89
N ALA A 943 -32.42 -8.65 -3.84
CA ALA A 943 -32.45 -9.88 -3.05
C ALA A 943 -32.80 -11.10 -3.94
N PRO A 944 -32.18 -12.27 -3.71
CA PRO A 944 -32.55 -13.49 -4.41
C PRO A 944 -34.01 -13.86 -4.10
N ASP A 945 -34.80 -14.16 -5.13
CA ASP A 945 -36.23 -14.52 -5.07
C ASP A 945 -36.46 -16.04 -5.20
N GLY A 946 -35.43 -16.83 -4.91
CA GLY A 946 -35.42 -18.30 -4.97
C GLY A 946 -34.40 -18.90 -3.98
N PRO A 947 -33.77 -20.05 -4.28
CA PRO A 947 -32.77 -20.64 -3.40
C PRO A 947 -31.54 -19.73 -3.22
N PRO A 948 -30.72 -19.93 -2.18
CA PRO A 948 -29.49 -19.15 -1.99
C PRO A 948 -28.62 -19.15 -3.25
N ILE A 949 -27.90 -18.05 -3.50
CA ILE A 949 -27.10 -17.86 -4.72
C ILE A 949 -26.10 -19.00 -4.91
N HIS A 950 -25.47 -19.46 -3.83
CA HIS A 950 -24.53 -20.57 -3.87
C HIS A 950 -25.16 -21.87 -4.43
N GLU A 951 -26.46 -22.13 -4.28
CA GLU A 951 -27.11 -23.29 -4.91
C GLU A 951 -27.14 -23.17 -6.45
N THR A 952 -27.31 -21.95 -6.98
CA THR A 952 -27.15 -21.74 -8.43
C THR A 952 -25.70 -21.96 -8.85
N ILE A 953 -24.72 -21.46 -8.08
CA ILE A 953 -23.29 -21.68 -8.36
C ILE A 953 -22.99 -23.18 -8.42
N LYS A 954 -23.46 -23.93 -7.43
CA LYS A 954 -23.31 -25.40 -7.39
C LYS A 954 -23.95 -26.07 -8.59
N MET A 955 -25.18 -25.68 -8.93
CA MET A 955 -25.89 -26.23 -10.10
C MET A 955 -25.10 -25.98 -11.40
N LEU A 956 -24.54 -24.78 -11.60
CA LEU A 956 -23.76 -24.46 -12.80
C LEU A 956 -22.45 -25.26 -12.86
N ASP A 957 -21.77 -25.43 -11.72
CA ASP A 957 -20.56 -26.26 -11.64
C ASP A 957 -20.88 -27.75 -11.81
N ASP A 958 -21.94 -28.26 -11.19
CA ASP A 958 -22.39 -29.65 -11.35
C ASP A 958 -22.69 -29.94 -12.82
N LEU A 959 -23.35 -29.02 -13.54
CA LEU A 959 -23.61 -29.19 -14.97
C LEU A 959 -22.32 -29.24 -15.80
N ALA A 960 -21.31 -28.44 -15.46
CA ALA A 960 -20.00 -28.50 -16.09
C ALA A 960 -19.28 -29.82 -15.76
N ILE A 961 -19.31 -30.26 -14.50
CA ILE A 961 -18.75 -31.53 -14.01
C ILE A 961 -19.40 -32.71 -14.73
N GLU A 962 -20.72 -32.75 -14.81
CA GLU A 962 -21.45 -33.82 -15.50
C GLU A 962 -21.16 -33.83 -17.00
N ALA A 963 -21.00 -32.66 -17.63
CA ALA A 963 -20.56 -32.57 -19.02
C ALA A 963 -19.15 -33.16 -19.22
N ILE A 964 -18.21 -32.89 -18.31
CA ILE A 964 -16.86 -33.47 -18.33
C ILE A 964 -16.90 -34.99 -18.13
N LYS A 965 -17.72 -35.49 -17.19
CA LYS A 965 -17.89 -36.94 -16.93
C LYS A 965 -18.40 -37.72 -18.13
N THR A 966 -19.06 -37.07 -19.10
CA THR A 966 -19.50 -37.75 -20.32
C THR A 966 -18.35 -38.25 -21.19
N GLY A 967 -17.12 -37.76 -20.97
CA GLY A 967 -15.97 -38.00 -21.84
C GLY A 967 -16.00 -37.22 -23.15
N LYS A 968 -17.14 -36.59 -23.48
CA LYS A 968 -17.32 -35.93 -24.77
C LYS A 968 -16.95 -34.45 -24.71
N HIS A 969 -15.91 -34.05 -25.43
CA HIS A 969 -15.44 -32.66 -25.53
C HIS A 969 -16.57 -31.70 -25.92
N GLU A 970 -17.37 -32.11 -26.90
CA GLU A 970 -18.50 -31.34 -27.42
C GLU A 970 -19.54 -30.99 -26.35
N ASN A 971 -19.84 -31.92 -25.43
CA ASN A 971 -20.81 -31.69 -24.38
C ASN A 971 -20.32 -30.61 -23.39
N PHE A 972 -19.04 -30.63 -23.05
CA PHE A 972 -18.45 -29.63 -22.17
C PHE A 972 -18.41 -28.24 -22.83
N TYR A 973 -17.99 -28.18 -24.09
CA TYR A 973 -17.98 -26.94 -24.86
C TYR A 973 -19.39 -26.32 -24.98
N ASP A 974 -20.40 -27.13 -25.32
CA ASP A 974 -21.77 -26.66 -25.49
C ASP A 974 -22.41 -26.27 -24.14
N ASN A 975 -22.08 -26.97 -23.05
CA ASN A 975 -22.48 -26.59 -21.69
C ASN A 975 -21.97 -25.19 -21.31
N LEU A 976 -20.68 -24.90 -21.52
CA LEU A 976 -20.11 -23.60 -21.21
C LEU A 976 -20.69 -22.49 -22.09
N LYS A 977 -20.97 -22.79 -23.36
CA LYS A 977 -21.64 -21.84 -24.26
C LYS A 977 -23.05 -21.48 -23.77
N GLN A 978 -23.78 -22.46 -23.22
CA GLN A 978 -25.13 -22.26 -22.69
C GLN A 978 -25.14 -21.54 -21.34
N THR A 979 -24.30 -21.98 -20.39
CA THR A 979 -24.28 -21.49 -19.01
C THR A 979 -23.46 -20.21 -18.83
N ARG A 980 -22.50 -19.98 -19.74
CA ARG A 980 -21.42 -18.98 -19.63
C ARG A 980 -20.62 -19.09 -18.33
N ASN A 981 -20.57 -20.28 -17.71
CA ASN A 981 -19.87 -20.48 -16.44
C ASN A 981 -18.39 -20.07 -16.58
N THR A 982 -17.87 -19.37 -15.58
CA THR A 982 -16.54 -18.74 -15.56
C THR A 982 -15.44 -19.71 -15.13
N VAL A 983 -15.44 -20.93 -15.67
CA VAL A 983 -14.37 -21.92 -15.48
C VAL A 983 -13.10 -21.39 -16.14
N CYS A 984 -12.07 -21.05 -15.36
CA CYS A 984 -10.87 -20.40 -15.89
C CYS A 984 -10.05 -21.34 -16.78
N GLY A 985 -9.92 -22.61 -16.38
CA GLY A 985 -9.24 -23.67 -17.14
C GLY A 985 -10.14 -24.37 -18.15
N ARG A 986 -11.21 -23.72 -18.64
CA ARG A 986 -12.11 -24.31 -19.65
C ARG A 986 -11.37 -24.83 -20.88
N HIS A 987 -10.36 -24.10 -21.36
CA HIS A 987 -9.60 -24.50 -22.55
C HIS A 987 -8.59 -25.63 -22.22
N PRO A 988 -7.78 -25.57 -21.14
CA PRO A 988 -7.00 -26.72 -20.67
C PRO A 988 -7.81 -28.01 -20.48
N ILE A 989 -9.00 -27.92 -19.88
CA ILE A 989 -9.91 -29.07 -19.73
C ILE A 989 -10.39 -29.54 -21.11
N GLY A 990 -10.85 -28.62 -21.96
CA GLY A 990 -11.33 -28.89 -23.31
C GLY A 990 -10.31 -29.63 -24.18
N VAL A 991 -9.07 -29.12 -24.27
CA VAL A 991 -8.00 -29.77 -25.04
C VAL A 991 -7.63 -31.14 -24.48
N THR A 992 -7.67 -31.31 -23.16
CA THR A 992 -7.39 -32.60 -22.52
C THR A 992 -8.49 -33.62 -22.81
N MET A 993 -9.77 -33.20 -22.74
CA MET A 993 -10.90 -34.05 -23.13
C MET A 993 -10.81 -34.47 -24.60
N ALA A 994 -10.49 -33.53 -25.50
CA ALA A 994 -10.29 -33.83 -26.91
C ALA A 994 -9.11 -34.82 -27.12
N ALA A 995 -8.01 -34.66 -26.39
CA ALA A 995 -6.89 -35.61 -26.44
C ALA A 995 -7.25 -37.01 -25.94
N LEU A 996 -8.11 -37.10 -24.92
CA LEU A 996 -8.63 -38.38 -24.42
C LEU A 996 -9.50 -39.06 -25.47
N GLU A 997 -10.42 -38.34 -26.13
CA GLU A 997 -11.28 -38.89 -27.20
C GLU A 997 -10.48 -39.56 -28.33
N GLU A 998 -9.31 -39.01 -28.67
CA GLU A 998 -8.41 -39.54 -29.71
C GLU A 998 -7.77 -40.90 -29.34
N LEU A 999 -7.86 -41.34 -28.08
CA LEU A 999 -7.41 -42.67 -27.66
C LEU A 999 -8.37 -43.79 -28.11
N GLY A 1000 -9.60 -43.46 -28.49
CA GLY A 1000 -10.58 -44.40 -29.04
C GLY A 1000 -11.98 -44.27 -28.43
N PRO A 1001 -12.91 -45.15 -28.83
CA PRO A 1001 -14.31 -45.10 -28.39
C PRO A 1001 -14.50 -45.36 -26.89
N ASP A 1002 -13.62 -46.17 -26.29
CA ASP A 1002 -13.61 -46.49 -24.85
C ASP A 1002 -12.54 -45.68 -24.09
N HIS A 1003 -12.30 -44.43 -24.51
CA HIS A 1003 -11.28 -43.59 -23.91
C HIS A 1003 -11.54 -43.32 -22.41
N PRO A 1004 -10.49 -43.02 -21.64
CA PRO A 1004 -10.64 -42.67 -20.23
C PRO A 1004 -11.47 -41.41 -20.01
N VAL A 1005 -12.28 -41.42 -18.95
CA VAL A 1005 -13.09 -40.27 -18.51
C VAL A 1005 -12.65 -39.80 -17.13
N PHE A 1006 -12.89 -38.51 -16.84
CA PHE A 1006 -12.58 -37.93 -15.53
C PHE A 1006 -13.56 -38.42 -14.46
N ARG A 1007 -13.01 -38.77 -13.29
CA ARG A 1007 -13.73 -39.04 -12.05
C ARG A 1007 -13.44 -37.92 -11.05
N PHE A 1008 -14.50 -37.26 -10.59
CA PHE A 1008 -14.41 -36.15 -9.63
C PHE A 1008 -14.44 -36.67 -8.21
N VAL A 1009 -13.51 -36.19 -7.38
CA VAL A 1009 -13.27 -36.69 -6.02
C VAL A 1009 -13.52 -35.65 -4.94
N GLN A 1010 -13.50 -34.36 -5.29
CA GLN A 1010 -13.77 -33.28 -4.33
C GLN A 1010 -14.35 -32.05 -5.03
N TYR A 1011 -15.26 -31.36 -4.33
CA TYR A 1011 -15.85 -30.08 -4.72
C TYR A 1011 -15.94 -29.16 -3.50
N GLN A 1012 -15.39 -27.96 -3.59
CA GLN A 1012 -15.49 -26.94 -2.55
C GLN A 1012 -15.73 -25.56 -3.16
N ARG A 1013 -16.09 -24.60 -2.30
CA ARG A 1013 -16.25 -23.19 -2.65
C ARG A 1013 -15.55 -22.35 -1.60
N SER A 1014 -14.97 -21.22 -2.01
CA SER A 1014 -14.30 -20.29 -1.09
C SER A 1014 -15.25 -19.75 0.00
N SER A 1015 -16.54 -19.62 -0.31
CA SER A 1015 -17.58 -19.07 0.55
C SER A 1015 -18.98 -19.49 0.07
N MET A 1016 -19.97 -19.43 0.96
CA MET A 1016 -21.37 -19.69 0.63
C MET A 1016 -22.09 -18.36 0.37
N VAL A 1017 -22.07 -17.90 -0.88
CA VAL A 1017 -22.70 -16.63 -1.33
C VAL A 1017 -24.20 -16.64 -1.03
N THR A 1018 -24.68 -15.60 -0.35
CA THR A 1018 -26.11 -15.40 -0.09
C THR A 1018 -26.60 -14.01 -0.50
N ASP A 1019 -25.71 -13.02 -0.49
CA ASP A 1019 -26.01 -11.65 -0.92
C ASP A 1019 -25.43 -11.36 -2.32
N PRO A 1020 -26.11 -10.57 -3.18
CA PRO A 1020 -25.58 -10.17 -4.47
C PRO A 1020 -24.24 -9.41 -4.45
N GLY A 1021 -23.88 -8.80 -3.32
CA GLY A 1021 -22.61 -8.14 -3.09
C GLY A 1021 -21.46 -9.08 -2.69
N ASP A 1022 -21.76 -10.33 -2.34
CA ASP A 1022 -20.75 -11.34 -2.02
C ASP A 1022 -20.03 -11.83 -3.29
N SER A 1023 -18.95 -12.60 -3.11
CA SER A 1023 -18.29 -13.33 -4.19
C SER A 1023 -17.78 -14.69 -3.71
N SER A 1024 -17.63 -15.62 -4.65
CA SER A 1024 -16.99 -16.90 -4.41
C SER A 1024 -16.28 -17.46 -5.64
N VAL A 1025 -15.30 -18.32 -5.39
CA VAL A 1025 -14.67 -19.17 -6.40
C VAL A 1025 -14.90 -20.64 -6.03
N SER A 1026 -15.24 -21.46 -7.02
CA SER A 1026 -15.40 -22.91 -6.86
C SER A 1026 -14.12 -23.67 -7.19
N TYR A 1027 -13.85 -24.75 -6.45
CA TYR A 1027 -12.67 -25.60 -6.61
C TYR A 1027 -13.10 -27.05 -6.80
N VAL A 1028 -12.45 -27.76 -7.71
CA VAL A 1028 -12.72 -29.17 -7.98
C VAL A 1028 -11.43 -29.97 -7.99
N SER A 1029 -11.55 -31.27 -7.75
CA SER A 1029 -10.46 -32.21 -8.02
C SER A 1029 -10.99 -33.43 -8.74
N ALA A 1030 -10.27 -33.86 -9.77
CA ALA A 1030 -10.63 -35.01 -10.58
C ALA A 1030 -9.38 -35.73 -11.09
N TYR A 1031 -9.55 -37.00 -11.48
CA TYR A 1031 -8.49 -37.80 -12.10
C TYR A 1031 -9.06 -38.65 -13.25
N ALA A 1032 -8.22 -39.02 -14.22
CA ALA A 1032 -8.54 -40.01 -15.25
C ALA A 1032 -7.46 -41.10 -15.29
N VAL A 1033 -7.89 -42.35 -15.47
CA VAL A 1033 -7.02 -43.53 -15.52
C VAL A 1033 -6.73 -43.86 -16.98
N VAL A 1034 -5.50 -43.63 -17.42
CA VAL A 1034 -5.11 -43.67 -18.84
C VAL A 1034 -4.13 -44.79 -19.12
#